data_AF-A0A9D0KLD5-F1
#
_entry.id   AF-A0A9D0KLD5-F1
#
_cell.length_a   1.000
_cell.length_b   1.000
_cell.length_c   1.000
_cell.angle_alpha   90.00
_cell.angle_beta   90.00
_cell.angle_gamma   90.00
#
_symmetry.space_group_name_H-M   'P 1'
#
loop_
_entity.id
_entity.type
_entity.pdbx_description
1 polymer ?
#
loop_
_entity_poly.entity_id
_entity_poly.type
_entity_poly.pdbx_seq_one_letter_code
_entity_poly.pdbx_strand_id
1 'polypeptide(L)'
;MPLFTQPHPDWADEDDALGADTQLVEALLEGTRDRILGLSDEGYPSSLGFYTTVVYLPYHDEEWEQLLDGVEQIVQEERGPASLRTFRDARKQMGTASKGADADAVWRELTELDPRILVLLGEIAEIQFARFREGELIEACRIDIKQPLSPLSGHDRASMETVELEVRQWSETSNPVQPPQHRTFIVLSAPTELGVESDSLDTEGPPEYIRILLEVPSSDPVSLRDEPLFLYYPIEASLSGLPFLIHGPFRVNSSRTALVPSQEDHNRQVLREAVDLIGNSLDTLLKPESPLRRWLPWALLPLADPEGETSTGRGTLQLELAECIVQLLREKPCVPTTRGTTCRPDKVHFFPDRPDALSLLEELKVGREKMSGQFFLLEHGNRVTYQRLQAHAKDRWVRAAKAIGLGQVDLLSFAQELAEHLGRVAKGGPLPVEADQARAFFLSLCALLGENSEVARKAAKVLGQGGVPLLPAFAGPAEDQEGGGKLLLVPAEARRETGATAPRRASRVVFWRPSSVKTRTGDLPSPPSAIPVYFIDPSVVEAEGARAEGILSTFYDEWGTTRFESRPDLFRRVADRAAQLSGKTVLPVLGYLAGLLHLITSESFSGAEDLRPRPYAAIDIATLWNSLHTLRPSRQRSLDRQRIESAQLWAQVWVPMQGGEQVEAPAESAVFGPAWADFLERVAPPATEKEKDTPPEMIWARAIRAL
;
A
#
# COMPACT_ATOMS: atom_id res chain seq x y z
N MET A 1 48.52 -36.90 37.68
CA MET A 1 47.20 -36.24 37.72
C MET A 1 47.11 -35.37 36.48
N PRO A 2 46.14 -35.57 35.58
CA PRO A 2 46.09 -34.80 34.36
C PRO A 2 45.64 -33.38 34.75
N LEU A 3 46.56 -32.44 34.57
CA LEU A 3 46.44 -31.02 34.92
C LEU A 3 45.75 -30.21 33.80
N PHE A 4 45.30 -30.85 32.72
CA PHE A 4 44.75 -30.22 31.52
C PHE A 4 43.77 -31.17 30.83
N THR A 5 42.66 -30.62 30.32
CA THR A 5 41.56 -31.32 29.65
C THR A 5 42.05 -32.14 28.46
N GLN A 6 41.78 -33.45 28.48
CA GLN A 6 41.86 -34.29 27.30
C GLN A 6 40.70 -33.99 26.35
N PRO A 7 40.92 -33.96 25.03
CA PRO A 7 39.87 -34.20 24.05
C PRO A 7 39.70 -35.71 23.88
N HIS A 8 38.49 -36.24 24.00
CA HIS A 8 38.16 -37.55 23.43
C HIS A 8 36.70 -37.59 22.95
N PRO A 9 36.47 -37.60 21.64
CA PRO A 9 35.54 -38.50 21.02
C PRO A 9 36.24 -39.84 20.69
N ASP A 10 35.46 -40.91 20.70
CA ASP A 10 35.77 -42.26 20.20
C ASP A 10 36.69 -43.14 21.06
N TRP A 11 36.13 -43.73 22.12
CA TRP A 11 36.05 -45.18 22.34
C TRP A 11 35.10 -45.46 23.52
N ALA A 12 33.80 -45.61 23.22
CA ALA A 12 32.87 -46.24 24.13
C ALA A 12 32.96 -47.76 23.92
N ASP A 13 33.61 -48.45 24.85
CA ASP A 13 33.40 -49.88 25.04
C ASP A 13 31.96 -50.13 25.52
N GLU A 14 31.46 -51.32 25.20
CA GLU A 14 30.06 -51.79 25.12
C GLU A 14 29.20 -51.77 26.40
N ASP A 15 29.42 -50.89 27.36
CA ASP A 15 28.53 -50.77 28.52
C ASP A 15 27.91 -49.36 28.62
N ASP A 16 26.58 -49.36 28.64
CA ASP A 16 25.57 -48.29 28.70
C ASP A 16 25.70 -47.35 29.94
N ALA A 17 26.91 -46.94 30.30
CA ALA A 17 27.16 -45.97 31.35
C ALA A 17 27.40 -44.59 30.72
N LEU A 18 26.43 -43.68 30.92
CA LEU A 18 26.60 -42.23 30.81
C LEU A 18 28.02 -41.85 31.24
N GLY A 19 28.79 -41.31 30.29
CA GLY A 19 30.25 -41.16 30.38
C GLY A 19 30.71 -40.42 31.63
N ALA A 20 31.93 -40.71 32.05
CA ALA A 20 32.61 -40.19 33.25
C ALA A 20 32.68 -38.65 33.40
N ASP A 21 32.16 -37.89 32.43
CA ASP A 21 32.11 -36.43 32.41
C ASP A 21 30.99 -35.82 33.29
N THR A 22 29.95 -36.59 33.62
CA THR A 22 28.87 -36.14 34.53
C THR A 22 29.44 -35.75 35.91
N GLN A 23 30.45 -36.48 36.38
CA GLN A 23 31.06 -36.27 37.69
C GLN A 23 31.88 -34.97 37.80
N LEU A 24 32.42 -34.43 36.71
CA LEU A 24 33.25 -33.20 36.77
C LEU A 24 32.39 -31.94 36.87
N VAL A 25 31.30 -31.87 36.09
CA VAL A 25 30.32 -30.77 36.18
C VAL A 25 29.62 -30.83 37.53
N GLU A 26 29.24 -32.02 37.99
CA GLU A 26 28.67 -32.22 39.33
C GLU A 26 29.65 -31.82 40.45
N ALA A 27 30.94 -32.17 40.35
CA ALA A 27 31.97 -31.80 41.33
C ALA A 27 32.30 -30.29 41.35
N LEU A 28 32.25 -29.60 40.20
CA LEU A 28 32.44 -28.15 40.12
C LEU A 28 31.28 -27.37 40.78
N LEU A 29 30.11 -28.00 40.91
CA LEU A 29 28.88 -27.40 41.43
C LEU A 29 28.51 -27.91 42.84
N GLU A 30 29.32 -28.79 43.45
CA GLU A 30 29.08 -29.39 44.77
C GLU A 30 29.08 -28.39 45.94
N GLY A 31 29.52 -27.14 45.72
CA GLY A 31 29.65 -26.10 46.75
C GLY A 31 28.41 -25.22 46.99
N THR A 32 27.42 -25.21 46.09
CA THR A 32 26.27 -24.28 46.17
C THR A 32 25.00 -25.00 46.65
N ARG A 33 24.41 -24.50 47.74
CA ARG A 33 23.21 -25.10 48.36
C ARG A 33 21.95 -25.00 47.49
N ASP A 34 21.93 -24.03 46.57
CA ASP A 34 20.89 -23.86 45.57
C ASP A 34 21.56 -24.01 44.19
N ARG A 35 21.32 -25.14 43.52
CA ARG A 35 21.89 -25.49 42.20
C ARG A 35 21.25 -24.67 41.09
N ILE A 36 21.46 -23.36 41.07
CA ILE A 36 20.94 -22.48 40.04
C ILE A 36 21.85 -22.64 38.80
N LEU A 37 21.37 -23.35 37.79
CA LEU A 37 22.18 -23.73 36.62
C LEU A 37 21.69 -23.12 35.30
N GLY A 38 20.56 -22.41 35.34
CA GLY A 38 19.97 -21.76 34.18
C GLY A 38 18.67 -21.06 34.54
N LEU A 39 17.72 -21.06 33.63
CA LEU A 39 16.44 -20.36 33.74
C LEU A 39 15.24 -21.33 33.77
N SER A 40 14.28 -21.00 34.62
CA SER A 40 12.92 -21.56 34.64
C SER A 40 12.14 -21.17 33.38
N ASP A 41 10.96 -21.79 33.20
CA ASP A 41 10.03 -21.46 32.11
C ASP A 41 9.55 -20.01 32.21
N GLU A 42 9.60 -19.41 33.40
CA GLU A 42 9.27 -18.00 33.61
C GLU A 42 10.46 -17.06 33.41
N GLY A 43 11.65 -17.59 33.10
CA GLY A 43 12.87 -16.81 32.87
C GLY A 43 13.61 -16.39 34.15
N TYR A 44 13.28 -16.98 35.31
CA TYR A 44 13.99 -16.74 36.56
C TYR A 44 15.11 -17.77 36.79
N PRO A 45 16.22 -17.37 37.44
CA PRO A 45 17.26 -18.31 37.85
C PRO A 45 16.68 -19.51 38.59
N SER A 46 16.98 -20.71 38.10
CA SER A 46 16.44 -21.97 38.60
C SER A 46 17.43 -23.12 38.43
N SER A 47 17.19 -24.20 39.14
CA SER A 47 17.85 -25.48 38.85
C SER A 47 17.36 -26.06 37.53
N LEU A 48 18.29 -26.58 36.73
CA LEU A 48 18.00 -27.28 35.49
C LEU A 48 17.51 -28.70 35.75
N GLY A 49 16.72 -29.22 34.80
CA GLY A 49 16.43 -30.65 34.70
C GLY A 49 17.63 -31.47 34.22
N PHE A 50 17.40 -32.74 33.91
CA PHE A 50 18.44 -33.61 33.34
C PHE A 50 18.82 -33.15 31.93
N TYR A 51 20.11 -33.01 31.64
CA TYR A 51 20.65 -32.73 30.31
C TYR A 51 21.05 -34.04 29.61
N THR A 52 20.93 -34.06 28.28
CA THR A 52 21.27 -35.23 27.45
C THR A 52 22.70 -35.21 26.92
N THR A 53 23.27 -34.02 26.69
CA THR A 53 24.60 -33.85 26.05
C THR A 53 25.35 -32.67 26.68
N VAL A 54 26.67 -32.82 26.87
CA VAL A 54 27.59 -31.74 27.30
C VAL A 54 28.65 -31.54 26.24
N VAL A 55 28.94 -30.28 25.89
CA VAL A 55 29.97 -29.91 24.91
C VAL A 55 31.00 -29.01 25.60
N TYR A 56 32.27 -29.40 25.53
CA TYR A 56 33.38 -28.61 26.09
C TYR A 56 34.04 -27.77 25.01
N LEU A 57 34.08 -26.45 25.21
CA LEU A 57 34.75 -25.51 24.32
C LEU A 57 35.98 -24.93 25.03
N PRO A 58 37.20 -25.06 24.48
CA PRO A 58 38.38 -24.47 25.06
C PRO A 58 38.39 -22.96 24.84
N TYR A 59 38.62 -22.18 25.90
CA TYR A 59 38.73 -20.72 25.85
C TYR A 59 39.90 -20.22 26.72
N HIS A 60 40.28 -18.97 26.52
CA HIS A 60 41.22 -18.22 27.34
C HIS A 60 40.48 -17.32 28.32
N ASP A 61 40.95 -17.28 29.57
CA ASP A 61 40.32 -16.55 30.67
C ASP A 61 41.41 -15.87 31.50
N GLU A 62 41.34 -14.54 31.63
CA GLU A 62 42.38 -13.76 32.31
C GLU A 62 42.50 -14.09 33.81
N GLU A 63 41.38 -14.39 34.49
CA GLU A 63 41.39 -14.76 35.91
C GLU A 63 42.06 -16.13 36.08
N TRP A 64 41.76 -17.07 35.18
CA TRP A 64 42.41 -18.39 35.17
C TRP A 64 43.92 -18.29 34.89
N GLU A 65 44.34 -17.44 33.96
CA GLU A 65 45.76 -17.26 33.65
C GLU A 65 46.54 -16.63 34.81
N GLN A 66 45.93 -15.70 35.55
CA GLN A 66 46.52 -15.17 36.78
C GLN A 66 46.70 -16.25 37.85
N LEU A 67 45.74 -17.17 37.99
CA LEU A 67 45.88 -18.32 38.88
C LEU A 67 46.99 -19.27 38.43
N LEU A 68 47.08 -19.53 37.12
CA LEU A 68 48.14 -20.36 36.54
C LEU A 68 49.53 -19.74 36.74
N ASP A 69 49.68 -18.41 36.66
CA ASP A 69 50.92 -17.71 36.99
C ASP A 69 51.34 -17.94 38.45
N GLY A 70 50.39 -17.88 39.39
CA GLY A 70 50.63 -18.21 40.80
C GLY A 70 51.04 -19.66 41.01
N VAL A 71 50.38 -20.61 40.33
CA VAL A 71 50.74 -22.04 40.39
C VAL A 71 52.11 -22.29 39.78
N GLU A 72 52.45 -21.62 38.68
CA GLU A 72 53.77 -21.72 38.05
C GLU A 72 54.87 -21.31 39.02
N GLN A 73 54.66 -20.22 39.77
CA GLN A 73 55.58 -19.76 40.81
C GLN A 73 55.76 -20.80 41.93
N ILE A 74 54.66 -21.39 42.42
CA ILE A 74 54.70 -22.44 43.44
C ILE A 74 55.46 -23.69 42.93
N VAL A 75 55.18 -24.13 41.71
CA VAL A 75 55.85 -25.28 41.10
C VAL A 75 57.35 -25.02 40.90
N GLN A 76 57.71 -23.79 40.54
CA GLN A 76 59.09 -23.35 40.41
C GLN A 76 59.83 -23.36 41.76
N GLU A 77 59.19 -22.94 42.85
CA GLU A 77 59.78 -22.86 44.19
C GLU A 77 59.86 -24.23 44.88
N GLU A 78 58.85 -25.10 44.73
CA GLU A 78 58.70 -26.30 45.55
C GLU A 78 58.97 -27.64 44.85
N ARG A 79 58.80 -27.74 43.52
CA ARG A 79 58.74 -29.03 42.80
C ARG A 79 59.79 -29.25 41.73
N GLY A 80 60.72 -28.30 41.59
CA GLY A 80 61.90 -28.43 40.74
C GLY A 80 61.66 -28.34 39.22
N PRO A 81 62.74 -28.37 38.42
CA PRO A 81 62.70 -27.98 37.00
C PRO A 81 61.97 -28.95 36.07
N ALA A 82 61.84 -30.23 36.45
CA ALA A 82 61.11 -31.22 35.65
C ALA A 82 59.59 -30.97 35.69
N SER A 83 59.05 -30.75 36.90
CA SER A 83 57.63 -30.44 37.12
C SER A 83 57.23 -29.11 36.47
N LEU A 84 58.12 -28.11 36.52
CA LEU A 84 57.91 -26.81 35.87
C LEU A 84 57.85 -26.92 34.33
N ARG A 85 58.68 -27.77 33.72
CA ARG A 85 58.62 -28.03 32.28
C ARG A 85 57.29 -28.68 31.89
N THR A 86 56.88 -29.72 32.60
CA THR A 86 55.59 -30.39 32.35
C THR A 86 54.41 -29.43 32.50
N PHE A 87 54.42 -28.55 33.50
CA PHE A 87 53.40 -27.52 33.68
C PHE A 87 53.36 -26.54 32.49
N ARG A 88 54.51 -26.00 32.09
CA ARG A 88 54.61 -25.05 30.95
C ARG A 88 54.21 -25.67 29.62
N ASP A 89 54.63 -26.91 29.36
CA ASP A 89 54.31 -27.62 28.12
C ASP A 89 52.80 -27.83 28.00
N ALA A 90 52.13 -28.16 29.10
CA ALA A 90 50.71 -28.41 29.10
C ALA A 90 49.87 -27.11 29.13
N ARG A 91 50.33 -26.04 29.78
CA ARG A 91 49.78 -24.67 29.61
C ARG A 91 49.85 -24.21 28.15
N LYS A 92 50.99 -24.46 27.47
CA LYS A 92 51.16 -24.14 26.05
C LYS A 92 50.23 -24.95 25.14
N GLN A 93 50.01 -26.22 25.45
CA GLN A 93 49.03 -27.05 24.72
C GLN A 93 47.62 -26.50 24.85
N MET A 94 47.22 -26.05 26.04
CA MET A 94 45.90 -25.44 26.28
C MET A 94 45.73 -24.12 25.50
N GLY A 95 46.74 -23.23 25.52
CA GLY A 95 46.72 -22.00 24.73
C GLY A 95 46.71 -22.25 23.21
N THR A 96 47.23 -23.40 22.76
CA THR A 96 47.13 -23.82 21.34
C THR A 96 45.73 -24.37 21.03
N ALA A 97 45.12 -25.10 21.97
CA ALA A 97 43.79 -25.69 21.83
C ALA A 97 42.68 -24.62 21.81
N SER A 98 42.80 -23.57 22.61
CA SER A 98 41.86 -22.43 22.59
C SER A 98 42.01 -21.58 21.33
N LYS A 99 43.12 -21.70 20.58
CA LYS A 99 43.44 -20.86 19.40
C LYS A 99 43.33 -19.35 19.67
N GLY A 100 43.44 -18.92 20.93
CA GLY A 100 43.26 -17.53 21.34
C GLY A 100 41.80 -17.07 21.43
N ALA A 101 40.82 -17.98 21.44
CA ALA A 101 39.42 -17.65 21.70
C ALA A 101 39.25 -17.21 23.16
N ASP A 102 38.81 -15.97 23.34
CA ASP A 102 38.59 -15.34 24.64
C ASP A 102 37.21 -15.72 25.23
N ALA A 103 37.10 -15.86 26.55
CA ALA A 103 35.88 -16.25 27.24
C ALA A 103 34.69 -15.33 26.94
N ASP A 104 34.91 -14.01 26.93
CA ASP A 104 33.86 -13.04 26.60
C ASP A 104 33.47 -13.11 25.12
N ALA A 105 34.43 -13.41 24.23
CA ALA A 105 34.15 -13.64 22.82
C ALA A 105 33.29 -14.89 22.61
N VAL A 106 33.64 -16.02 23.24
CA VAL A 106 32.86 -17.26 23.16
C VAL A 106 31.46 -17.06 23.72
N TRP A 107 31.33 -16.40 24.88
CA TRP A 107 30.02 -16.10 25.46
C TRP A 107 29.17 -15.22 24.53
N ARG A 108 29.77 -14.21 23.90
CA ARG A 108 29.09 -13.36 22.92
C ARG A 108 28.62 -14.18 21.72
N GLU A 109 29.45 -15.05 21.15
CA GLU A 109 29.05 -15.93 20.04
C GLU A 109 27.90 -16.86 20.41
N LEU A 110 27.89 -17.42 21.63
CA LEU A 110 26.80 -18.28 22.11
C LEU A 110 25.49 -17.51 22.32
N THR A 111 25.56 -16.31 22.92
CA THR A 111 24.38 -15.50 23.20
C THR A 111 23.83 -14.76 21.98
N GLU A 112 24.67 -14.50 20.98
CA GLU A 112 24.31 -13.93 19.68
C GLU A 112 24.00 -15.01 18.61
N LEU A 113 24.02 -16.30 18.99
CA LEU A 113 23.67 -17.39 18.09
C LEU A 113 22.33 -17.13 17.42
N ASP A 114 22.30 -17.19 16.08
CA ASP A 114 21.06 -17.01 15.34
C ASP A 114 20.09 -18.16 15.66
N PRO A 115 18.98 -17.90 16.38
CA PRO A 115 18.06 -18.95 16.81
C PRO A 115 17.40 -19.68 15.63
N ARG A 116 17.44 -19.12 14.42
CA ARG A 116 16.95 -19.76 13.19
C ARG A 116 17.76 -20.99 12.81
N ILE A 117 19.05 -21.05 13.21
CA ILE A 117 19.90 -22.25 13.04
C ILE A 117 19.29 -23.42 13.81
N LEU A 118 18.83 -23.18 15.04
CA LEU A 118 18.23 -24.21 15.88
C LEU A 118 16.91 -24.74 15.30
N VAL A 119 16.09 -23.82 14.76
CA VAL A 119 14.88 -24.20 14.02
C VAL A 119 15.21 -25.07 12.82
N LEU A 120 16.25 -24.72 12.06
CA LEU A 120 16.68 -25.45 10.87
C LEU A 120 17.38 -26.77 11.16
N LEU A 121 18.09 -26.92 12.28
CA LEU A 121 18.67 -28.21 12.69
C LEU A 121 17.56 -29.21 13.03
N GLY A 122 16.49 -28.75 13.67
CA GLY A 122 15.46 -29.64 14.23
C GLY A 122 15.94 -30.34 15.49
N GLU A 123 15.08 -31.19 16.08
CA GLU A 123 15.31 -31.98 17.32
C GLU A 123 15.48 -31.18 18.63
N ILE A 124 15.99 -29.96 18.54
CA ILE A 124 16.33 -29.14 19.69
C ILE A 124 15.07 -28.43 20.17
N ALA A 125 14.47 -28.91 21.26
CA ALA A 125 13.33 -28.27 21.91
C ALA A 125 13.75 -27.11 22.82
N GLU A 126 14.94 -27.18 23.41
CA GLU A 126 15.42 -26.24 24.41
C GLU A 126 16.94 -26.15 24.38
N ILE A 127 17.46 -24.92 24.45
CA ILE A 127 18.88 -24.64 24.71
C ILE A 127 18.99 -23.62 25.82
N GLN A 128 19.91 -23.87 26.75
CA GLN A 128 20.28 -22.93 27.78
C GLN A 128 21.78 -22.62 27.73
N PHE A 129 22.11 -21.33 27.75
CA PHE A 129 23.45 -20.82 27.97
C PHE A 129 23.49 -20.19 29.35
N ALA A 130 24.48 -20.57 30.17
CA ALA A 130 24.66 -20.06 31.51
C ALA A 130 26.12 -19.68 31.73
N ARG A 131 26.35 -18.47 32.25
CA ARG A 131 27.66 -17.95 32.58
C ARG A 131 27.79 -17.81 34.09
N PHE A 132 28.87 -18.34 34.63
CA PHE A 132 29.15 -18.34 36.06
C PHE A 132 30.41 -17.54 36.37
N ARG A 133 30.44 -16.92 37.56
CA ARG A 133 31.64 -16.34 38.17
C ARG A 133 31.64 -16.71 39.64
N GLU A 134 32.76 -17.23 40.15
CA GLU A 134 32.91 -17.65 41.55
C GLU A 134 31.81 -18.64 42.05
N GLY A 135 31.23 -19.43 41.14
CA GLY A 135 30.15 -20.39 41.44
C GLY A 135 28.74 -19.77 41.47
N GLU A 136 28.59 -18.48 41.20
CA GLU A 136 27.31 -17.78 41.08
C GLU A 136 26.95 -17.54 39.61
N LEU A 137 25.66 -17.66 39.28
CA LEU A 137 25.13 -17.38 37.95
C LEU A 137 25.10 -15.86 37.73
N ILE A 138 25.81 -15.36 36.70
CA ILE A 138 25.85 -13.93 36.39
C ILE A 138 25.02 -13.56 35.17
N GLU A 139 24.92 -14.45 34.18
CA GLU A 139 24.14 -14.26 32.96
C GLU A 139 23.58 -15.60 32.47
N ALA A 140 22.37 -15.58 31.90
CA ALA A 140 21.78 -16.75 31.28
C ALA A 140 20.85 -16.38 30.11
N CYS A 141 20.82 -17.26 29.11
CA CYS A 141 19.93 -17.18 27.96
C CYS A 141 19.24 -18.54 27.78
N ARG A 142 17.93 -18.53 27.64
CA ARG A 142 17.12 -19.71 27.37
C ARG A 142 16.37 -19.52 26.06
N ILE A 143 16.48 -20.51 25.18
CA ILE A 143 15.78 -20.56 23.90
C ILE A 143 14.88 -21.79 23.92
N ASP A 144 13.57 -21.57 23.87
CA ASP A 144 12.56 -22.63 23.79
C ASP A 144 11.98 -22.71 22.38
N ILE A 145 11.83 -23.93 21.87
CA ILE A 145 11.21 -24.27 20.59
C ILE A 145 10.06 -25.24 20.90
N LYS A 146 8.83 -24.74 20.89
CA LYS A 146 7.66 -25.51 21.41
C LYS A 146 7.33 -26.76 20.58
N GLN A 147 7.71 -26.77 19.31
CA GLN A 147 7.48 -27.86 18.36
C GLN A 147 8.69 -27.93 17.42
N PRO A 148 9.80 -28.54 17.86
CA PRO A 148 10.98 -28.66 17.01
C PRO A 148 10.68 -29.52 15.79
N LEU A 149 11.31 -29.21 14.67
CA LEU A 149 11.21 -30.03 13.46
C LEU A 149 11.68 -31.44 13.79
N SER A 150 10.89 -32.44 13.41
CA SER A 150 11.30 -33.83 13.59
C SER A 150 12.32 -34.23 12.52
N PRO A 151 13.44 -34.87 12.91
CA PRO A 151 14.49 -35.32 11.97
C PRO A 151 14.02 -36.50 11.12
N LEU A 152 13.06 -37.26 11.67
CA LEU A 152 12.55 -38.55 11.20
C LEU A 152 11.08 -38.46 10.76
N SER A 153 10.55 -37.26 10.52
CA SER A 153 9.34 -37.13 9.71
C SER A 153 9.71 -37.47 8.27
N GLY A 154 9.87 -38.77 8.01
CA GLY A 154 9.90 -39.39 6.71
C GLY A 154 8.63 -39.02 5.97
N HIS A 155 8.67 -37.86 5.36
CA HIS A 155 7.77 -37.54 4.30
C HIS A 155 8.61 -37.66 3.05
N ASP A 156 8.32 -38.68 2.25
CA ASP A 156 8.67 -38.75 0.82
C ASP A 156 8.06 -37.56 0.04
N ARG A 157 7.58 -36.52 0.73
CA ARG A 157 6.68 -35.47 0.25
C ARG A 157 6.97 -34.17 0.99
N ALA A 158 6.64 -33.07 0.33
CA ALA A 158 6.73 -31.75 0.92
C ALA A 158 5.80 -31.59 2.14
N SER A 159 6.28 -30.88 3.17
CA SER A 159 5.54 -30.58 4.40
C SER A 159 5.60 -29.10 4.74
N MET A 160 4.66 -28.67 5.58
CA MET A 160 4.59 -27.31 6.11
C MET A 160 4.32 -27.38 7.61
N GLU A 161 5.19 -26.76 8.40
CA GLU A 161 5.14 -26.78 9.86
C GLU A 161 5.22 -25.34 10.41
N THR A 162 4.55 -25.07 11.54
CA THR A 162 4.63 -23.79 12.23
C THR A 162 5.47 -23.97 13.49
N VAL A 163 6.57 -23.25 13.59
CA VAL A 163 7.50 -23.33 14.71
C VAL A 163 7.44 -22.03 15.50
N GLU A 164 7.14 -22.14 16.79
CA GLU A 164 7.19 -21.03 17.73
C GLU A 164 8.48 -21.10 18.55
N LEU A 165 9.16 -19.97 18.61
CA LEU A 165 10.42 -19.79 19.31
C LEU A 165 10.28 -18.68 20.35
N GLU A 166 10.82 -18.93 21.54
CA GLU A 166 10.84 -17.97 22.63
C GLU A 166 12.26 -17.83 23.18
N VAL A 167 12.76 -16.60 23.27
CA VAL A 167 14.08 -16.29 23.85
C VAL A 167 13.90 -15.50 25.14
N ARG A 168 14.51 -15.98 26.22
CA ARG A 168 14.56 -15.32 27.52
C ARG A 168 16.00 -15.05 27.90
N GLN A 169 16.26 -13.84 28.38
CA GLN A 169 17.58 -13.42 28.83
C GLN A 169 17.50 -12.88 30.25
N TRP A 170 18.51 -13.21 31.03
CA TRP A 170 18.66 -12.77 32.40
C TRP A 170 20.12 -12.38 32.63
N SER A 171 20.34 -11.27 33.34
CA SER A 171 21.64 -10.97 33.92
C SER A 171 21.48 -10.42 35.34
N GLU A 172 22.48 -10.63 36.18
CA GLU A 172 22.51 -10.13 37.56
C GLU A 172 22.31 -8.60 37.62
N THR A 173 22.81 -7.89 36.61
CA THR A 173 22.77 -6.42 36.53
C THR A 173 21.46 -5.87 35.93
N SER A 174 20.70 -6.70 35.20
CA SER A 174 19.47 -6.26 34.52
C SER A 174 18.23 -6.64 35.34
N ASN A 175 17.77 -5.71 36.17
CA ASN A 175 16.51 -5.83 36.90
C ASN A 175 15.56 -4.69 36.47
N PRO A 176 14.40 -4.97 35.85
CA PRO A 176 13.72 -6.27 35.68
C PRO A 176 14.19 -7.13 34.49
N VAL A 177 13.85 -8.42 34.56
CA VAL A 177 13.99 -9.43 33.49
C VAL A 177 13.43 -8.90 32.18
N GLN A 178 14.18 -9.06 31.08
CA GLN A 178 13.73 -8.59 29.78
C GLN A 178 12.47 -9.37 29.36
N PRO A 179 11.48 -8.71 28.72
CA PRO A 179 10.31 -9.42 28.23
C PRO A 179 10.74 -10.47 27.20
N PRO A 180 10.14 -11.68 27.24
CA PRO A 180 10.49 -12.77 26.34
C PRO A 180 10.28 -12.38 24.88
N GLN A 181 11.27 -12.64 24.04
CA GLN A 181 11.18 -12.40 22.61
C GLN A 181 10.51 -13.60 21.94
N HIS A 182 9.33 -13.37 21.38
CA HIS A 182 8.55 -14.39 20.68
C HIS A 182 8.71 -14.24 19.16
N ARG A 183 9.04 -15.34 18.49
CA ARG A 183 9.13 -15.43 17.03
C ARG A 183 8.34 -16.63 16.53
N THR A 184 7.72 -16.46 15.37
CA THR A 184 6.95 -17.53 14.72
C THR A 184 7.47 -17.71 13.32
N PHE A 185 7.76 -18.94 12.95
CA PHE A 185 8.25 -19.32 11.62
C PHE A 185 7.28 -20.30 10.98
N ILE A 186 7.04 -20.14 9.68
CA ILE A 186 6.48 -21.20 8.85
C ILE A 186 7.64 -21.84 8.10
N VAL A 187 7.83 -23.14 8.30
CA VAL A 187 8.87 -23.93 7.65
C VAL A 187 8.24 -24.74 6.53
N LEU A 188 8.72 -24.54 5.30
CA LEU A 188 8.43 -25.45 4.18
C LEU A 188 9.59 -26.42 4.06
N SER A 189 9.32 -27.72 3.95
CA SER A 189 10.36 -28.74 3.80
C SER A 189 10.03 -29.68 2.65
N ALA A 190 11.04 -30.07 1.86
CA ALA A 190 10.92 -31.15 0.89
C ALA A 190 12.23 -31.95 0.77
N PRO A 191 12.16 -33.29 0.58
CA PRO A 191 13.35 -34.10 0.34
C PRO A 191 13.98 -33.74 -1.01
N THR A 192 15.30 -33.89 -1.11
CA THR A 192 16.08 -33.65 -2.33
C THR A 192 17.12 -34.74 -2.56
N GLU A 193 17.38 -35.08 -3.82
CA GLU A 193 18.42 -36.04 -4.22
C GLU A 193 19.79 -35.38 -4.43
N LEU A 194 19.86 -34.04 -4.45
CA LEU A 194 21.07 -33.29 -4.82
C LEU A 194 22.23 -33.49 -3.82
N GLY A 195 21.96 -33.84 -2.57
CA GLY A 195 22.99 -34.03 -1.55
C GLY A 195 23.56 -35.45 -1.47
N VAL A 196 22.97 -36.44 -2.16
CA VAL A 196 23.39 -37.84 -2.09
C VAL A 196 24.54 -38.09 -3.07
N GLU A 197 25.75 -38.35 -2.56
CA GLU A 197 26.86 -38.80 -3.41
C GLU A 197 26.63 -40.26 -3.84
N SER A 198 26.50 -40.46 -5.16
CA SER A 198 26.16 -41.74 -5.82
C SER A 198 27.13 -42.89 -5.53
N ASP A 199 28.29 -42.63 -4.92
CA ASP A 199 29.36 -43.60 -4.71
C ASP A 199 29.25 -44.35 -3.37
N SER A 200 28.30 -43.99 -2.51
CA SER A 200 28.05 -44.65 -1.22
C SER A 200 26.87 -45.63 -1.29
N LEU A 201 27.06 -46.75 -1.99
CA LEU A 201 26.06 -47.80 -2.17
C LEU A 201 25.62 -48.55 -0.88
N ASP A 202 26.17 -48.24 0.29
CA ASP A 202 26.00 -49.07 1.51
C ASP A 202 25.71 -48.31 2.82
N THR A 203 25.28 -47.04 2.79
CA THR A 203 24.76 -46.38 4.01
C THR A 203 23.50 -45.60 3.69
N GLU A 204 22.37 -46.01 4.26
CA GLU A 204 21.15 -45.22 4.41
C GLU A 204 21.47 -43.97 5.26
N GLY A 205 22.16 -43.00 4.66
CA GLY A 205 22.29 -41.66 5.24
C GLY A 205 20.91 -41.03 5.38
N PRO A 206 20.70 -40.14 6.37
CA PRO A 206 19.44 -39.42 6.47
C PRO A 206 19.16 -38.67 5.15
N PRO A 207 17.90 -38.65 4.67
CA PRO A 207 17.56 -37.93 3.44
C PRO A 207 17.91 -36.45 3.57
N GLU A 208 18.44 -35.88 2.49
CA GLU A 208 18.75 -34.44 2.41
C GLU A 208 17.48 -33.65 2.14
N TYR A 209 17.40 -32.42 2.68
CA TYR A 209 16.21 -31.58 2.59
C TYR A 209 16.51 -30.16 2.14
N ILE A 210 15.60 -29.62 1.34
CA ILE A 210 15.47 -28.18 1.14
C ILE A 210 14.43 -27.66 2.13
N ARG A 211 14.81 -26.64 2.90
CA ARG A 211 13.94 -25.98 3.89
C ARG A 211 13.86 -24.49 3.60
N ILE A 212 12.67 -23.93 3.71
CA ILE A 212 12.40 -22.50 3.54
C ILE A 212 11.79 -21.96 4.82
N LEU A 213 12.44 -20.98 5.42
CA LEU A 213 12.02 -20.40 6.70
C LEU A 213 11.40 -19.03 6.48
N LEU A 214 10.08 -18.95 6.65
CA LEU A 214 9.31 -17.71 6.54
C LEU A 214 8.97 -17.20 7.94
N GLU A 215 9.62 -16.13 8.38
CA GLU A 215 9.26 -15.48 9.64
C GLU A 215 7.95 -14.71 9.50
N VAL A 216 7.05 -14.89 10.47
CA VAL A 216 5.83 -14.07 10.60
C VAL A 216 6.22 -12.78 11.32
N PRO A 217 6.19 -11.61 10.65
CA PRO A 217 6.61 -10.37 11.29
C PRO A 217 5.68 -10.01 12.46
N SER A 218 6.29 -9.80 13.63
CA SER A 218 5.61 -9.60 14.92
C SER A 218 5.68 -8.16 15.45
N SER A 219 6.60 -7.32 14.94
CA SER A 219 6.84 -5.95 15.44
C SER A 219 6.64 -4.85 14.41
N ASP A 220 6.26 -3.66 14.89
CA ASP A 220 6.35 -2.38 14.17
C ASP A 220 7.60 -1.63 14.69
N PRO A 221 8.52 -1.12 13.84
CA PRO A 221 8.45 -1.11 12.37
C PRO A 221 8.77 -2.46 11.72
N VAL A 222 8.00 -2.78 10.68
CA VAL A 222 8.17 -3.97 9.86
C VAL A 222 9.43 -3.81 8.99
N SER A 223 10.48 -4.58 9.29
CA SER A 223 11.71 -4.61 8.49
C SER A 223 11.92 -6.01 7.91
N LEU A 224 11.78 -6.13 6.59
CA LEU A 224 12.19 -7.31 5.84
C LEU A 224 13.64 -7.13 5.42
N ARG A 225 14.51 -8.09 5.78
CA ARG A 225 15.96 -8.04 5.55
C ARG A 225 16.36 -9.05 4.50
N ASP A 226 17.44 -8.75 3.77
CA ASP A 226 18.00 -9.67 2.80
C ASP A 226 18.69 -10.81 3.55
N GLU A 227 18.21 -12.02 3.32
CA GLU A 227 18.62 -13.20 4.07
C GLU A 227 19.76 -13.96 3.36
N PRO A 228 20.74 -14.51 4.10
CA PRO A 228 21.74 -15.40 3.51
C PRO A 228 21.14 -16.72 3.03
N LEU A 229 21.86 -17.41 2.14
CA LEU A 229 21.66 -18.84 1.90
C LEU A 229 22.25 -19.65 3.07
N PHE A 230 21.66 -20.81 3.37
CA PHE A 230 22.03 -21.63 4.52
C PHE A 230 22.43 -23.06 4.11
N LEU A 231 23.48 -23.57 4.76
CA LEU A 231 23.84 -24.98 4.81
C LEU A 231 24.04 -25.33 6.28
N TYR A 232 22.94 -25.56 7.00
CA TYR A 232 22.81 -25.57 8.47
C TYR A 232 23.15 -24.25 9.18
N TYR A 233 24.15 -23.50 8.71
CA TYR A 233 24.55 -22.17 9.16
C TYR A 233 24.59 -21.19 7.96
N PRO A 234 24.61 -19.87 8.22
CA PRO A 234 24.67 -18.85 7.16
C PRO A 234 25.92 -18.99 6.27
N ILE A 235 25.75 -18.85 4.96
CA ILE A 235 26.84 -18.69 3.99
C ILE A 235 27.12 -17.19 3.88
N GLU A 236 28.02 -16.68 4.71
CA GLU A 236 28.23 -15.24 5.02
C GLU A 236 28.27 -14.32 3.79
N ALA A 237 28.94 -14.70 2.70
CA ALA A 237 29.10 -13.86 1.52
C ALA A 237 27.99 -14.03 0.47
N SER A 238 26.95 -14.84 0.75
CA SER A 238 25.93 -15.25 -0.23
C SER A 238 24.53 -14.86 0.22
N LEU A 239 24.18 -13.58 0.02
CA LEU A 239 22.81 -13.09 0.20
C LEU A 239 21.87 -13.62 -0.90
N SER A 240 20.64 -13.97 -0.51
CA SER A 240 19.63 -14.56 -1.40
C SER A 240 18.85 -13.53 -2.22
N GLY A 241 18.82 -12.26 -1.80
CA GLY A 241 17.96 -11.22 -2.36
C GLY A 241 16.50 -11.29 -1.88
N LEU A 242 16.20 -12.21 -0.96
CA LEU A 242 14.86 -12.57 -0.52
C LEU A 242 14.68 -12.29 0.99
N PRO A 243 13.44 -12.05 1.45
CA PRO A 243 13.14 -11.80 2.87
C PRO A 243 13.01 -13.06 3.71
N PHE A 244 13.52 -14.20 3.25
CA PHE A 244 13.34 -15.49 3.89
C PHE A 244 14.56 -16.39 3.66
N LEU A 245 14.79 -17.32 4.60
CA LEU A 245 15.94 -18.22 4.51
C LEU A 245 15.66 -19.36 3.54
N ILE A 246 16.67 -19.73 2.76
CA ILE A 246 16.71 -20.97 1.99
C ILE A 246 17.86 -21.81 2.52
N HIS A 247 17.51 -22.96 3.06
CA HIS A 247 18.42 -23.99 3.50
C HIS A 247 18.41 -25.15 2.50
N GLY A 248 19.59 -25.66 2.13
CA GLY A 248 19.70 -26.84 1.29
C GLY A 248 21.14 -27.29 1.11
N PRO A 249 21.37 -28.37 0.34
CA PRO A 249 22.70 -28.97 0.15
C PRO A 249 23.55 -28.15 -0.83
N PHE A 250 23.83 -26.88 -0.50
CA PHE A 250 24.68 -25.99 -1.31
C PHE A 250 26.14 -26.45 -1.31
N ARG A 251 26.80 -26.32 -2.46
CA ARG A 251 28.25 -26.53 -2.58
C ARG A 251 28.99 -25.23 -2.27
N VAL A 252 29.68 -25.24 -1.13
CA VAL A 252 30.43 -24.10 -0.57
C VAL A 252 31.93 -24.37 -0.52
N ASN A 253 32.73 -23.32 -0.42
CA ASN A 253 34.18 -23.44 -0.23
C ASN A 253 34.52 -24.11 1.13
N SER A 254 35.78 -24.47 1.34
CA SER A 254 36.22 -25.16 2.58
C SER A 254 36.00 -24.35 3.85
N SER A 255 36.04 -23.01 3.76
CA SER A 255 35.72 -22.09 4.86
C SER A 255 34.22 -21.86 5.03
N ARG A 256 33.38 -22.40 4.13
CA ARG A 256 31.92 -22.30 4.10
C ARG A 256 31.39 -20.85 4.06
N THR A 257 32.19 -19.93 3.56
CA THR A 257 31.87 -18.50 3.48
C THR A 257 31.18 -18.11 2.18
N ALA A 258 31.35 -18.88 1.11
CA ALA A 258 30.81 -18.59 -0.22
C ALA A 258 30.50 -19.85 -1.02
N LEU A 259 29.57 -19.73 -1.97
CA LEU A 259 29.30 -20.76 -2.97
C LEU A 259 30.51 -21.03 -3.87
N VAL A 260 30.71 -22.28 -4.27
CA VAL A 260 31.79 -22.67 -5.19
C VAL A 260 31.41 -22.32 -6.63
N PRO A 261 32.19 -21.49 -7.35
CA PRO A 261 31.86 -21.11 -8.73
C PRO A 261 31.83 -22.28 -9.72
N SER A 262 32.66 -23.30 -9.53
CA SER A 262 32.69 -24.48 -10.40
C SER A 262 31.48 -25.42 -10.21
N GLN A 263 30.65 -25.19 -9.20
CA GLN A 263 29.45 -25.96 -8.89
C GLN A 263 28.18 -25.09 -9.01
N GLU A 264 28.23 -24.06 -9.87
CA GLU A 264 27.12 -23.14 -10.09
C GLU A 264 25.83 -23.87 -10.53
N ASP A 265 25.93 -24.85 -11.42
CA ASP A 265 24.78 -25.63 -11.92
C ASP A 265 24.08 -26.42 -10.80
N HIS A 266 24.85 -27.00 -9.88
CA HIS A 266 24.32 -27.68 -8.70
C HIS A 266 23.55 -26.70 -7.81
N ASN A 267 24.19 -25.58 -7.45
CA ASN A 267 23.57 -24.58 -6.56
C ASN A 267 22.32 -23.96 -7.20
N ARG A 268 22.33 -23.77 -8.52
CA ARG A 268 21.17 -23.35 -9.31
C ARG A 268 20.02 -24.35 -9.23
N GLN A 269 20.32 -25.65 -9.27
CA GLN A 269 19.31 -26.69 -9.14
C GLN A 269 18.69 -26.73 -7.74
N VAL A 270 19.48 -26.55 -6.68
CA VAL A 270 18.97 -26.39 -5.30
C VAL A 270 17.98 -25.21 -5.22
N LEU A 271 18.34 -24.07 -5.81
CA LEU A 271 17.47 -22.88 -5.83
C LEU A 271 16.17 -23.10 -6.62
N ARG A 272 16.22 -23.86 -7.73
CA ARG A 272 15.01 -24.21 -8.50
C ARG A 272 14.06 -25.08 -7.68
N GLU A 273 14.56 -26.11 -7.01
CA GLU A 273 13.74 -26.96 -6.13
C GLU A 273 13.14 -26.16 -4.97
N ALA A 274 13.84 -25.15 -4.44
CA ALA A 274 13.28 -24.22 -3.46
C ALA A 274 12.13 -23.37 -4.04
N VAL A 275 12.25 -22.86 -5.27
CA VAL A 275 11.15 -22.13 -5.95
C VAL A 275 9.93 -23.04 -6.15
N ASP A 276 10.15 -24.29 -6.58
CA ASP A 276 9.09 -25.28 -6.76
C ASP A 276 8.38 -25.59 -5.43
N LEU A 277 9.13 -25.72 -4.34
CA LEU A 277 8.59 -25.92 -2.99
C LEU A 277 7.67 -24.76 -2.57
N ILE A 278 8.06 -23.51 -2.82
CA ILE A 278 7.20 -22.34 -2.58
C ILE A 278 5.93 -22.46 -3.43
N GLY A 279 6.09 -22.71 -4.73
CA GLY A 279 4.99 -22.79 -5.68
C GLY A 279 3.96 -23.87 -5.35
N ASN A 280 4.40 -24.99 -4.80
CA ASN A 280 3.55 -26.09 -4.34
C ASN A 280 2.89 -25.80 -2.97
N SER A 281 3.48 -24.92 -2.17
CA SER A 281 3.01 -24.58 -0.82
C SER A 281 2.09 -23.36 -0.78
N LEU A 282 2.04 -22.54 -1.84
CA LEU A 282 1.25 -21.29 -1.89
C LEU A 282 -0.20 -21.47 -1.46
N ASP A 283 -0.90 -22.49 -1.96
CA ASP A 283 -2.32 -22.71 -1.62
C ASP A 283 -2.52 -22.95 -0.12
N THR A 284 -1.57 -23.63 0.53
CA THR A 284 -1.60 -23.88 1.98
C THR A 284 -1.27 -22.62 2.76
N LEU A 285 -0.25 -21.86 2.33
CA LEU A 285 0.13 -20.58 2.96
C LEU A 285 -0.97 -19.52 2.86
N LEU A 286 -1.84 -19.62 1.86
CA LEU A 286 -2.95 -18.70 1.64
C LEU A 286 -4.25 -19.11 2.35
N LYS A 287 -4.28 -20.25 3.06
CA LYS A 287 -5.46 -20.64 3.84
C LYS A 287 -5.78 -19.59 4.94
N PRO A 288 -7.05 -19.38 5.30
CA PRO A 288 -7.44 -18.39 6.31
C PRO A 288 -6.74 -18.55 7.68
N GLU A 289 -6.36 -19.77 8.04
CA GLU A 289 -5.71 -20.10 9.30
C GLU A 289 -4.21 -19.75 9.31
N SER A 290 -3.61 -19.52 8.14
CA SER A 290 -2.18 -19.22 8.02
C SER A 290 -1.89 -17.79 8.50
N PRO A 291 -0.95 -17.60 9.46
CA PRO A 291 -0.56 -16.27 9.92
C PRO A 291 0.17 -15.46 8.84
N LEU A 292 0.69 -16.12 7.78
CA LEU A 292 1.32 -15.47 6.63
C LEU A 292 0.32 -15.01 5.57
N ARG A 293 -0.96 -15.40 5.63
CA ARG A 293 -1.94 -15.02 4.59
C ARG A 293 -1.98 -13.50 4.35
N ARG A 294 -2.00 -12.70 5.42
CA ARG A 294 -1.99 -11.21 5.33
C ARG A 294 -0.68 -10.62 4.80
N TRP A 295 0.38 -11.42 4.80
CA TRP A 295 1.73 -11.06 4.38
C TRP A 295 2.01 -11.47 2.94
N LEU A 296 1.20 -12.33 2.34
CA LEU A 296 1.35 -12.72 0.95
C LEU A 296 0.71 -11.71 -0.01
N PRO A 297 1.34 -11.41 -1.16
CA PRO A 297 2.60 -11.96 -1.65
C PRO A 297 3.86 -11.26 -1.11
N TRP A 298 3.72 -10.24 -0.26
CA TRP A 298 4.80 -9.33 0.18
C TRP A 298 5.98 -10.02 0.85
N ALA A 299 5.73 -11.03 1.69
CA ALA A 299 6.75 -11.82 2.38
C ALA A 299 7.53 -12.78 1.46
N LEU A 300 7.17 -12.86 0.17
CA LEU A 300 7.91 -13.64 -0.82
C LEU A 300 8.57 -12.76 -1.89
N LEU A 301 8.27 -11.46 -1.93
CA LEU A 301 8.81 -10.57 -2.95
C LEU A 301 10.31 -10.32 -2.72
N PRO A 302 11.15 -10.40 -3.76
CA PRO A 302 12.55 -10.02 -3.67
C PRO A 302 12.71 -8.59 -3.16
N LEU A 303 13.75 -8.36 -2.35
CA LEU A 303 14.06 -7.04 -1.79
C LEU A 303 14.87 -6.19 -2.76
N ALA A 304 15.59 -6.91 -3.61
CA ALA A 304 16.34 -6.48 -4.76
C ALA A 304 15.42 -6.22 -5.96
N ASP A 305 15.59 -5.08 -6.66
CA ASP A 305 14.96 -4.92 -7.98
C ASP A 305 15.76 -5.72 -9.02
N PRO A 306 15.17 -6.75 -9.68
CA PRO A 306 15.85 -7.48 -10.74
C PRO A 306 16.12 -6.60 -11.98
N GLU A 307 15.34 -5.54 -12.22
CA GLU A 307 15.43 -4.71 -13.43
C GLU A 307 16.20 -3.38 -13.21
N GLY A 308 16.39 -2.95 -11.95
CA GLY A 308 16.76 -1.57 -11.61
C GLY A 308 18.18 -1.32 -11.07
N GLU A 309 18.94 -2.35 -10.72
CA GLU A 309 20.31 -2.17 -10.23
C GLU A 309 21.33 -2.59 -11.29
N THR A 310 22.18 -1.64 -11.69
CA THR A 310 23.42 -1.94 -12.41
C THR A 310 24.12 -3.08 -11.69
N SER A 311 24.41 -4.13 -12.44
CA SER A 311 24.86 -5.47 -12.08
C SER A 311 26.21 -5.55 -11.34
N THR A 312 26.66 -4.47 -10.71
CA THR A 312 28.03 -4.28 -10.22
C THR A 312 28.29 -4.90 -8.84
N GLY A 313 27.39 -5.76 -8.32
CA GLY A 313 27.60 -6.41 -7.04
C GLY A 313 26.74 -7.64 -6.71
N ARG A 314 25.76 -8.02 -7.56
CA ARG A 314 24.93 -9.23 -7.34
C ARG A 314 25.47 -10.41 -8.14
N GLY A 315 25.50 -11.58 -7.52
CA GLY A 315 25.82 -12.84 -8.20
C GLY A 315 24.73 -13.25 -9.18
N THR A 316 25.09 -13.96 -10.25
CA THR A 316 24.17 -14.45 -11.30
C THR A 316 23.01 -15.26 -10.72
N LEU A 317 23.29 -16.17 -9.80
CA LEU A 317 22.29 -17.02 -9.13
C LEU A 317 21.25 -16.23 -8.35
N GLN A 318 21.63 -15.12 -7.71
CA GLN A 318 20.73 -14.29 -6.91
C GLN A 318 19.70 -13.58 -7.79
N LEU A 319 20.16 -13.05 -8.94
CA LEU A 319 19.29 -12.38 -9.90
C LEU A 319 18.28 -13.37 -10.49
N GLU A 320 18.74 -14.54 -10.92
CA GLU A 320 17.87 -15.58 -11.47
C GLU A 320 16.85 -16.08 -10.45
N LEU A 321 17.26 -16.27 -9.19
CA LEU A 321 16.33 -16.64 -8.11
C LEU A 321 15.23 -15.60 -7.94
N ALA A 322 15.58 -14.30 -7.91
CA ALA A 322 14.61 -13.22 -7.81
C ALA A 322 13.64 -13.20 -9.00
N GLU A 323 14.15 -13.40 -10.22
CA GLU A 323 13.33 -13.52 -11.44
C GLU A 323 12.37 -14.71 -11.38
N CYS A 324 12.85 -15.89 -10.95
CA CYS A 324 12.02 -17.09 -10.79
C CYS A 324 10.89 -16.87 -9.77
N ILE A 325 11.18 -16.22 -8.64
CA ILE A 325 10.16 -15.92 -7.62
C ILE A 325 9.13 -14.91 -8.15
N VAL A 326 9.57 -13.84 -8.83
CA VAL A 326 8.64 -12.87 -9.44
C VAL A 326 7.75 -13.55 -10.47
N GLN A 327 8.32 -14.41 -11.32
CA GLN A 327 7.55 -15.16 -12.32
C GLN A 327 6.55 -16.12 -11.67
N LEU A 328 6.96 -16.86 -10.64
CA LEU A 328 6.09 -17.75 -9.87
C LEU A 328 4.87 -16.99 -9.31
N LEU A 329 5.11 -15.85 -8.65
CA LEU A 329 4.04 -15.04 -8.05
C LEU A 329 3.13 -14.41 -9.11
N ARG A 330 3.66 -14.05 -10.28
CA ARG A 330 2.90 -13.51 -11.42
C ARG A 330 1.94 -14.54 -12.02
N GLU A 331 2.33 -15.81 -12.05
CA GLU A 331 1.55 -16.88 -12.69
C GLU A 331 0.55 -17.56 -11.75
N LYS A 332 0.87 -17.63 -10.45
CA LYS A 332 0.05 -18.34 -9.45
C LYS A 332 -0.97 -17.42 -8.77
N PRO A 333 -2.12 -17.96 -8.32
CA PRO A 333 -3.09 -17.21 -7.54
C PRO A 333 -2.59 -16.99 -6.10
N CYS A 334 -1.77 -15.94 -5.91
CA CYS A 334 -1.06 -15.67 -4.66
C CYS A 334 -1.59 -14.46 -3.87
N VAL A 335 -2.62 -13.77 -4.37
CA VAL A 335 -3.12 -12.53 -3.77
C VAL A 335 -4.49 -12.78 -3.12
N PRO A 336 -4.62 -12.66 -1.79
CA PRO A 336 -5.90 -12.73 -1.10
C PRO A 336 -6.83 -11.57 -1.48
N THR A 337 -8.10 -11.88 -1.69
CA THR A 337 -9.11 -10.91 -2.12
C THR A 337 -10.26 -10.80 -1.12
N THR A 338 -11.00 -9.69 -1.19
CA THR A 338 -12.19 -9.43 -0.35
C THR A 338 -13.32 -10.46 -0.53
N ARG A 339 -13.25 -11.32 -1.55
CA ARG A 339 -14.20 -12.43 -1.79
C ARG A 339 -13.86 -13.71 -1.01
N GLY A 340 -12.79 -13.70 -0.21
CA GLY A 340 -12.27 -14.86 0.51
C GLY A 340 -11.45 -15.81 -0.37
N THR A 341 -11.46 -15.63 -1.69
CA THR A 341 -10.65 -16.39 -2.65
C THR A 341 -9.29 -15.73 -2.91
N THR A 342 -8.34 -16.50 -3.41
CA THR A 342 -7.08 -15.99 -3.95
C THR A 342 -7.19 -15.78 -5.45
N CYS A 343 -6.44 -14.82 -5.99
CA CYS A 343 -6.40 -14.51 -7.41
C CYS A 343 -4.96 -14.27 -7.86
N ARG A 344 -4.75 -14.40 -9.18
CA ARG A 344 -3.50 -13.97 -9.80
C ARG A 344 -3.37 -12.44 -9.69
N PRO A 345 -2.17 -11.90 -9.51
CA PRO A 345 -1.94 -10.46 -9.40
C PRO A 345 -2.60 -9.61 -10.50
N ASP A 346 -2.54 -10.05 -11.75
CA ASP A 346 -3.07 -9.33 -12.92
C ASP A 346 -4.61 -9.23 -12.94
N LYS A 347 -5.30 -10.00 -12.09
CA LYS A 347 -6.76 -9.97 -11.95
C LYS A 347 -7.24 -9.13 -10.78
N VAL A 348 -6.33 -8.67 -9.92
CA VAL A 348 -6.68 -7.91 -8.73
C VAL A 348 -6.70 -6.42 -9.05
N HIS A 349 -7.83 -5.79 -8.77
CA HIS A 349 -8.00 -4.34 -8.82
C HIS A 349 -7.32 -3.72 -7.61
N PHE A 350 -6.15 -3.15 -7.85
CA PHE A 350 -5.34 -2.49 -6.83
C PHE A 350 -4.44 -1.44 -7.49
N PHE A 351 -4.21 -0.33 -6.80
CA PHE A 351 -3.34 0.76 -7.26
C PHE A 351 -2.14 0.89 -6.32
N PRO A 352 -0.97 0.31 -6.67
CA PRO A 352 0.21 0.34 -5.79
C PRO A 352 0.63 1.76 -5.36
N ASP A 353 0.52 2.74 -6.26
CA ASP A 353 0.86 4.13 -5.97
C ASP A 353 -0.09 4.81 -4.96
N ARG A 354 -1.31 4.28 -4.81
CA ARG A 354 -2.41 4.81 -3.98
C ARG A 354 -3.23 3.64 -3.40
N PRO A 355 -2.71 2.92 -2.39
CA PRO A 355 -3.33 1.70 -1.90
C PRO A 355 -4.77 1.87 -1.39
N ASP A 356 -5.13 3.05 -0.88
CA ASP A 356 -6.46 3.38 -0.39
C ASP A 356 -7.48 3.75 -1.46
N ALA A 357 -7.08 3.87 -2.72
CA ALA A 357 -7.96 4.38 -3.78
C ALA A 357 -9.26 3.59 -3.95
N LEU A 358 -9.26 2.29 -3.61
CA LEU A 358 -10.45 1.43 -3.72
C LEU A 358 -11.07 1.08 -2.36
N SER A 359 -10.58 1.65 -1.26
CA SER A 359 -11.08 1.36 0.11
C SER A 359 -12.57 1.68 0.27
N LEU A 360 -13.05 2.77 -0.32
CA LEU A 360 -14.47 3.16 -0.30
C LEU A 360 -15.40 2.06 -0.87
N LEU A 361 -14.91 1.25 -1.81
CA LEU A 361 -15.69 0.17 -2.40
C LEU A 361 -15.96 -0.95 -1.37
N GLU A 362 -15.04 -1.18 -0.44
CA GLU A 362 -15.24 -2.14 0.65
C GLU A 362 -16.35 -1.68 1.62
N GLU A 363 -16.37 -0.39 1.95
CA GLU A 363 -17.38 0.21 2.84
C GLU A 363 -18.77 0.15 2.22
N LEU A 364 -18.86 0.42 0.91
CA LEU A 364 -20.08 0.27 0.12
C LEU A 364 -20.46 -1.19 -0.15
N LYS A 365 -19.69 -2.16 0.40
CA LYS A 365 -19.85 -3.60 0.20
C LYS A 365 -19.83 -4.01 -1.28
N VAL A 366 -19.20 -3.21 -2.13
CA VAL A 366 -18.99 -3.51 -3.54
C VAL A 366 -18.04 -4.72 -3.61
N GLY A 367 -18.53 -5.84 -4.14
CA GLY A 367 -17.80 -7.10 -4.28
C GLY A 367 -18.19 -8.21 -3.29
N ARG A 368 -19.00 -7.93 -2.26
CA ARG A 368 -19.40 -8.95 -1.25
C ARG A 368 -20.72 -9.67 -1.55
N GLU A 369 -21.64 -9.06 -2.31
CA GLU A 369 -22.94 -9.64 -2.63
C GLU A 369 -23.21 -9.67 -4.14
N LYS A 370 -23.39 -10.87 -4.71
CA LYS A 370 -23.90 -11.17 -6.07
C LYS A 370 -23.40 -10.24 -7.20
N MET A 371 -22.09 -10.04 -7.31
CA MET A 371 -21.47 -9.39 -8.46
C MET A 371 -21.05 -10.40 -9.53
N SER A 372 -20.85 -9.93 -10.77
CA SER A 372 -20.23 -10.72 -11.83
C SER A 372 -18.88 -11.27 -11.34
N GLY A 373 -18.48 -12.44 -11.84
CA GLY A 373 -17.37 -13.21 -11.28
C GLY A 373 -15.97 -12.58 -11.36
N GLN A 374 -15.82 -11.30 -11.76
CA GLN A 374 -14.57 -10.71 -12.25
C GLN A 374 -14.00 -9.53 -11.41
N PHE A 375 -14.78 -8.93 -10.50
CA PHE A 375 -14.30 -7.79 -9.70
C PHE A 375 -13.60 -8.26 -8.40
N PHE A 376 -12.27 -8.25 -8.39
CA PHE A 376 -11.46 -8.67 -7.22
C PHE A 376 -10.71 -7.50 -6.59
N LEU A 377 -11.06 -7.13 -5.35
CA LEU A 377 -10.30 -6.16 -4.56
C LEU A 377 -9.31 -6.88 -3.62
N LEU A 378 -8.15 -6.27 -3.39
CA LEU A 378 -7.16 -6.74 -2.41
C LEU A 378 -7.80 -6.83 -1.01
N GLU A 379 -7.54 -7.91 -0.28
CA GLU A 379 -8.04 -8.07 1.09
C GLU A 379 -7.51 -6.97 2.03
N HIS A 380 -8.35 -6.51 2.96
CA HIS A 380 -8.04 -5.39 3.87
C HIS A 380 -6.73 -5.59 4.65
N GLY A 381 -6.53 -6.79 5.22
CA GLY A 381 -5.30 -7.12 5.95
C GLY A 381 -4.05 -6.98 5.07
N ASN A 382 -4.12 -7.47 3.83
CA ASN A 382 -3.03 -7.40 2.87
C ASN A 382 -2.74 -5.97 2.41
N ARG A 383 -3.77 -5.14 2.22
CA ARG A 383 -3.61 -3.71 1.93
C ARG A 383 -2.90 -2.98 3.07
N VAL A 384 -3.34 -3.20 4.31
CA VAL A 384 -2.73 -2.57 5.49
C VAL A 384 -1.26 -2.97 5.63
N THR A 385 -0.93 -4.25 5.39
CA THR A 385 0.46 -4.71 5.34
C THR A 385 1.26 -3.98 4.26
N TYR A 386 0.72 -3.88 3.03
CA TYR A 386 1.37 -3.16 1.94
C TYR A 386 1.64 -1.68 2.26
N GLN A 387 0.69 -1.00 2.89
CA GLN A 387 0.84 0.40 3.31
C GLN A 387 1.99 0.59 4.29
N ARG A 388 2.12 -0.31 5.28
CA ARG A 388 3.23 -0.29 6.24
C ARG A 388 4.57 -0.43 5.53
N LEU A 389 4.67 -1.37 4.59
CA LEU A 389 5.87 -1.57 3.78
C LEU A 389 6.18 -0.35 2.90
N GLN A 390 5.15 0.22 2.26
CA GLN A 390 5.27 1.41 1.42
C GLN A 390 5.73 2.65 2.21
N ALA A 391 5.28 2.80 3.47
CA ALA A 391 5.70 3.92 4.32
C ALA A 391 7.21 3.95 4.59
N HIS A 392 7.86 2.77 4.61
CA HIS A 392 9.32 2.66 4.79
C HIS A 392 10.09 2.79 3.48
N ALA A 393 9.58 2.23 2.39
CA ALA A 393 10.29 2.20 1.10
C ALA A 393 9.32 2.25 -0.10
N LYS A 394 8.69 3.41 -0.33
CA LYS A 394 7.61 3.58 -1.32
C LYS A 394 7.97 3.07 -2.71
N ASP A 395 9.04 3.59 -3.32
CA ASP A 395 9.38 3.32 -4.71
C ASP A 395 9.75 1.85 -4.94
N ARG A 396 10.33 1.20 -3.93
CA ARG A 396 10.65 -0.23 -3.95
C ARG A 396 9.37 -1.06 -4.01
N TRP A 397 8.45 -0.86 -3.07
CA TRP A 397 7.24 -1.69 -2.98
C TRP A 397 6.23 -1.41 -4.09
N VAL A 398 6.23 -0.21 -4.65
CA VAL A 398 5.49 0.09 -5.88
C VAL A 398 6.04 -0.70 -7.06
N ARG A 399 7.37 -0.71 -7.26
CA ARG A 399 8.01 -1.49 -8.32
C ARG A 399 7.79 -2.99 -8.14
N ALA A 400 8.00 -3.52 -6.92
CA ALA A 400 7.83 -4.93 -6.64
C ALA A 400 6.39 -5.42 -6.88
N ALA A 401 5.37 -4.62 -6.48
CA ALA A 401 3.97 -4.93 -6.79
C ALA A 401 3.72 -4.95 -8.30
N LYS A 402 4.23 -3.95 -9.04
CA LYS A 402 4.11 -3.89 -10.51
C LYS A 402 4.82 -5.06 -11.20
N ALA A 403 5.96 -5.50 -10.68
CA ALA A 403 6.73 -6.61 -11.23
C ALA A 403 5.93 -7.93 -11.25
N ILE A 404 5.13 -8.21 -10.21
CA ILE A 404 4.26 -9.40 -10.21
C ILE A 404 2.94 -9.20 -10.96
N GLY A 405 2.67 -8.00 -11.50
CA GLY A 405 1.46 -7.68 -12.27
C GLY A 405 0.37 -6.93 -11.50
N LEU A 406 0.57 -6.59 -10.22
CA LEU A 406 -0.38 -5.74 -9.50
C LEU A 406 -0.35 -4.31 -10.04
N GLY A 407 -1.53 -3.72 -10.23
CA GLY A 407 -1.67 -2.40 -10.86
C GLY A 407 -1.88 -2.44 -12.38
N GLN A 408 -1.79 -3.61 -13.02
CA GLN A 408 -2.18 -3.81 -14.41
C GLN A 408 -3.70 -4.01 -14.53
N VAL A 409 -4.45 -2.94 -14.28
CA VAL A 409 -5.91 -2.97 -14.35
C VAL A 409 -6.36 -2.84 -15.81
N ASP A 410 -7.17 -3.79 -16.30
CA ASP A 410 -7.82 -3.62 -17.60
C ASP A 410 -8.88 -2.52 -17.53
N LEU A 411 -8.57 -1.36 -18.12
CA LEU A 411 -9.38 -0.15 -17.99
C LEU A 411 -10.84 -0.34 -18.45
N LEU A 412 -11.08 -1.10 -19.52
CA LEU A 412 -12.44 -1.25 -20.06
C LEU A 412 -13.29 -2.18 -19.17
N SER A 413 -12.73 -3.33 -18.77
CA SER A 413 -13.40 -4.27 -17.87
C SER A 413 -13.67 -3.60 -16.52
N PHE A 414 -12.67 -2.90 -15.97
CA PHE A 414 -12.83 -2.15 -14.73
C PHE A 414 -13.92 -1.07 -14.82
N ALA A 415 -13.97 -0.32 -15.93
CA ALA A 415 -15.01 0.68 -16.14
C ALA A 415 -16.42 0.07 -16.24
N GLN A 416 -16.55 -1.10 -16.87
CA GLN A 416 -17.83 -1.83 -16.94
C GLN A 416 -18.27 -2.33 -15.56
N GLU A 417 -17.36 -2.84 -14.75
CA GLU A 417 -17.64 -3.31 -13.39
C GLU A 417 -18.03 -2.15 -12.48
N LEU A 418 -17.33 -1.02 -12.54
CA LEU A 418 -17.71 0.21 -11.83
C LEU A 418 -19.11 0.70 -12.26
N ALA A 419 -19.40 0.71 -13.56
CA ALA A 419 -20.72 1.08 -14.08
C ALA A 419 -21.83 0.14 -13.61
N GLU A 420 -21.56 -1.17 -13.59
CA GLU A 420 -22.53 -2.15 -13.14
C GLU A 420 -22.83 -2.02 -11.64
N HIS A 421 -21.79 -1.79 -10.83
CA HIS A 421 -21.90 -1.89 -9.38
C HIS A 421 -22.11 -0.54 -8.72
N LEU A 422 -21.22 0.41 -8.97
CA LEU A 422 -21.29 1.73 -8.35
C LEU A 422 -22.38 2.61 -8.99
N GLY A 423 -22.60 2.47 -10.30
CA GLY A 423 -23.70 3.14 -11.01
C GLY A 423 -25.10 2.75 -10.49
N ARG A 424 -25.29 1.51 -10.03
CA ARG A 424 -26.56 1.07 -9.40
C ARG A 424 -26.74 1.68 -8.00
N VAL A 425 -25.68 1.70 -7.20
CA VAL A 425 -25.69 2.27 -5.84
C VAL A 425 -26.01 3.77 -5.88
N ALA A 426 -25.50 4.48 -6.90
CA ALA A 426 -25.63 5.92 -7.05
C ALA A 426 -26.94 6.41 -7.67
N LYS A 427 -27.91 5.53 -7.96
CA LYS A 427 -29.23 5.95 -8.47
C LYS A 427 -29.97 6.94 -7.54
N GLY A 428 -29.49 7.13 -6.31
CA GLY A 428 -29.99 8.10 -5.32
C GLY A 428 -29.27 9.46 -5.26
N GLY A 429 -28.22 9.73 -6.07
CA GLY A 429 -27.48 11.00 -6.05
C GLY A 429 -26.01 10.88 -5.62
N PRO A 430 -25.35 11.99 -5.25
CA PRO A 430 -23.94 11.99 -4.82
C PRO A 430 -23.71 11.16 -3.55
N LEU A 431 -22.54 10.52 -3.45
CA LEU A 431 -22.16 9.71 -2.29
C LEU A 431 -21.20 10.47 -1.38
N PRO A 432 -21.50 10.65 -0.08
CA PRO A 432 -20.54 11.22 0.87
C PRO A 432 -19.47 10.19 1.23
N VAL A 433 -18.20 10.56 1.02
CA VAL A 433 -17.02 9.71 1.26
C VAL A 433 -15.93 10.55 1.93
N GLU A 434 -15.06 9.93 2.73
CA GLU A 434 -13.90 10.62 3.29
C GLU A 434 -13.06 11.28 2.18
N ALA A 435 -12.60 12.51 2.42
CA ALA A 435 -11.99 13.35 1.40
C ALA A 435 -10.77 12.69 0.75
N ASP A 436 -9.88 12.10 1.57
CA ASP A 436 -8.67 11.45 1.08
C ASP A 436 -8.95 10.20 0.25
N GLN A 437 -9.97 9.41 0.61
CA GLN A 437 -10.42 8.26 -0.18
C GLN A 437 -11.01 8.71 -1.52
N ALA A 438 -11.87 9.74 -1.52
CA ALA A 438 -12.48 10.28 -2.74
C ALA A 438 -11.44 10.84 -3.71
N ARG A 439 -10.45 11.57 -3.18
CA ARG A 439 -9.28 12.06 -3.94
C ARG A 439 -8.47 10.90 -4.51
N ALA A 440 -8.10 9.94 -3.67
CA ALA A 440 -7.28 8.80 -4.10
C ALA A 440 -7.98 7.98 -5.19
N PHE A 441 -9.29 7.75 -5.07
CA PHE A 441 -10.09 7.05 -6.09
C PHE A 441 -10.05 7.77 -7.44
N PHE A 442 -10.37 9.07 -7.44
CA PHE A 442 -10.40 9.87 -8.67
C PHE A 442 -9.03 9.97 -9.33
N LEU A 443 -7.97 10.25 -8.56
CA LEU A 443 -6.61 10.37 -9.10
C LEU A 443 -6.08 9.06 -9.67
N SER A 444 -6.40 7.91 -9.04
CA SER A 444 -6.07 6.60 -9.59
C SER A 444 -6.81 6.32 -10.90
N LEU A 445 -8.07 6.72 -11.01
CA LEU A 445 -8.83 6.62 -12.26
C LEU A 445 -8.24 7.52 -13.36
N CYS A 446 -7.82 8.75 -13.03
CA CYS A 446 -7.11 9.63 -13.96
C CYS A 446 -5.79 9.00 -14.45
N ALA A 447 -5.01 8.39 -13.55
CA ALA A 447 -3.79 7.70 -13.90
C ALA A 447 -4.04 6.50 -14.83
N LEU A 448 -5.14 5.76 -14.60
CA LEU A 448 -5.51 4.60 -15.42
C LEU A 448 -6.03 4.99 -16.81
N LEU A 449 -6.79 6.08 -16.91
CA LEU A 449 -7.26 6.60 -18.20
C LEU A 449 -6.09 7.08 -19.09
N GLY A 450 -5.03 7.58 -18.46
CA GLY A 450 -3.80 7.98 -19.14
C GLY A 450 -4.06 9.04 -20.22
N GLU A 451 -3.33 8.96 -21.32
CA GLU A 451 -3.52 9.87 -22.45
C GLU A 451 -4.74 9.50 -23.31
N ASN A 452 -5.19 10.45 -24.14
CA ASN A 452 -6.38 10.34 -24.97
C ASN A 452 -6.29 9.19 -26.02
N SER A 453 -6.64 7.97 -25.59
CA SER A 453 -6.71 6.77 -26.42
C SER A 453 -8.17 6.39 -26.73
N GLU A 454 -8.37 5.58 -27.76
CA GLU A 454 -9.71 5.06 -28.10
C GLU A 454 -10.30 4.23 -26.95
N VAL A 455 -9.46 3.46 -26.25
CA VAL A 455 -9.85 2.66 -25.08
C VAL A 455 -10.28 3.58 -23.93
N ALA A 456 -9.53 4.65 -23.66
CA ALA A 456 -9.87 5.62 -22.62
C ALA A 456 -11.20 6.34 -22.90
N ARG A 457 -11.48 6.74 -24.15
CA ARG A 457 -12.78 7.31 -24.53
C ARG A 457 -13.93 6.32 -24.34
N LYS A 458 -13.74 5.06 -24.73
CA LYS A 458 -14.75 4.00 -24.53
C LYS A 458 -15.02 3.80 -23.03
N ALA A 459 -13.98 3.72 -22.21
CA ALA A 459 -14.11 3.57 -20.76
C ALA A 459 -14.80 4.79 -20.12
N ALA A 460 -14.39 6.02 -20.46
CA ALA A 460 -15.01 7.24 -19.98
C ALA A 460 -16.51 7.30 -20.34
N LYS A 461 -16.87 6.89 -21.55
CA LYS A 461 -18.25 6.79 -22.02
C LYS A 461 -19.06 5.75 -21.23
N VAL A 462 -18.47 4.58 -20.93
CA VAL A 462 -19.11 3.55 -20.09
C VAL A 462 -19.39 4.10 -18.69
N LEU A 463 -18.41 4.73 -18.05
CA LEU A 463 -18.55 5.35 -16.73
C LEU A 463 -19.64 6.42 -16.70
N GLY A 464 -19.65 7.30 -17.71
CA GLY A 464 -20.63 8.37 -17.85
C GLY A 464 -22.05 7.91 -18.18
N GLN A 465 -22.20 6.84 -18.96
CA GLN A 465 -23.50 6.22 -19.24
C GLN A 465 -24.02 5.40 -18.05
N GLY A 466 -23.11 4.84 -17.25
CA GLY A 466 -23.42 4.10 -16.04
C GLY A 466 -23.82 4.98 -14.85
N GLY A 467 -23.57 6.29 -14.90
CA GLY A 467 -23.85 7.17 -13.76
C GLY A 467 -22.90 6.94 -12.59
N VAL A 468 -21.63 6.61 -12.86
CA VAL A 468 -20.68 6.22 -11.80
C VAL A 468 -20.28 7.44 -10.96
N PRO A 469 -20.44 7.42 -9.63
CA PRO A 469 -20.02 8.50 -8.73
C PRO A 469 -18.50 8.50 -8.61
N LEU A 470 -17.86 9.34 -9.42
CA LEU A 470 -16.39 9.40 -9.52
C LEU A 470 -15.82 10.80 -9.34
N LEU A 471 -16.64 11.86 -9.38
CA LEU A 471 -16.15 13.24 -9.36
C LEU A 471 -16.15 13.78 -7.92
N PRO A 472 -14.99 13.95 -7.26
CA PRO A 472 -14.92 14.41 -5.88
C PRO A 472 -15.21 15.91 -5.82
N ALA A 473 -16.29 16.31 -5.18
CA ALA A 473 -16.76 17.68 -5.21
C ALA A 473 -17.46 18.12 -3.92
N PHE A 474 -17.57 19.44 -3.75
CA PHE A 474 -18.40 20.08 -2.73
C PHE A 474 -19.77 20.48 -3.31
N ALA A 475 -20.80 20.51 -2.47
CA ALA A 475 -22.09 21.12 -2.82
C ALA A 475 -22.00 22.62 -2.54
N GLY A 476 -21.98 23.45 -3.59
CA GLY A 476 -21.75 24.90 -3.46
C GLY A 476 -20.26 25.30 -3.35
N PRO A 477 -19.97 26.60 -3.10
CA PRO A 477 -18.60 27.11 -2.99
C PRO A 477 -17.84 26.53 -1.79
N ALA A 478 -16.58 26.17 -2.00
CA ALA A 478 -15.79 25.30 -1.12
C ALA A 478 -15.41 25.89 0.25
N GLU A 479 -15.45 27.22 0.44
CA GLU A 479 -14.84 27.90 1.60
C GLU A 479 -15.58 27.63 2.94
N ASP A 480 -16.87 27.27 2.92
CA ASP A 480 -17.62 26.95 4.16
C ASP A 480 -17.47 25.49 4.62
N GLN A 481 -16.75 24.65 3.85
CA GLN A 481 -16.60 23.20 4.12
C GLN A 481 -15.15 22.73 4.21
N GLU A 482 -14.17 23.65 4.26
CA GLU A 482 -12.74 23.32 4.45
C GLU A 482 -12.41 22.60 5.79
N GLY A 483 -13.41 22.40 6.67
CA GLY A 483 -13.29 21.61 7.91
C GLY A 483 -14.06 20.27 7.90
N GLY A 484 -14.76 19.92 6.82
CA GLY A 484 -15.51 18.67 6.72
C GLY A 484 -14.63 17.57 6.14
N GLY A 485 -14.31 16.52 6.92
CA GLY A 485 -13.54 15.36 6.44
C GLY A 485 -14.15 14.59 5.26
N LYS A 486 -15.29 15.01 4.70
CA LYS A 486 -16.06 14.31 3.67
C LYS A 486 -16.28 15.14 2.41
N LEU A 487 -16.10 14.51 1.25
CA LEU A 487 -16.45 15.01 -0.08
C LEU A 487 -17.65 14.25 -0.65
N LEU A 488 -18.31 14.84 -1.65
CA LEU A 488 -19.34 14.15 -2.43
C LEU A 488 -18.73 13.58 -3.71
N LEU A 489 -18.81 12.26 -3.91
CA LEU A 489 -18.56 11.63 -5.19
C LEU A 489 -19.79 11.79 -6.09
N VAL A 490 -19.70 12.71 -7.04
CA VAL A 490 -20.81 13.07 -7.92
C VAL A 490 -20.84 12.16 -9.16
N PRO A 491 -22.01 11.58 -9.53
CA PRO A 491 -22.18 10.68 -10.68
C PRO A 491 -21.79 11.27 -12.02
N ALA A 492 -20.79 10.74 -12.72
CA ALA A 492 -20.50 11.12 -14.11
C ALA A 492 -21.74 10.96 -14.99
N GLU A 493 -22.02 11.95 -15.85
CA GLU A 493 -23.24 11.95 -16.65
C GLU A 493 -22.93 12.35 -18.10
N ALA A 494 -23.10 11.40 -19.02
CA ALA A 494 -22.85 11.64 -20.43
C ALA A 494 -23.89 12.58 -21.05
N ARG A 495 -23.42 13.65 -21.71
CA ARG A 495 -24.26 14.53 -22.53
C ARG A 495 -24.58 13.80 -23.84
N ARG A 496 -25.81 13.28 -23.99
CA ARG A 496 -26.24 12.65 -25.26
C ARG A 496 -26.78 13.70 -26.24
N GLU A 497 -26.16 13.79 -27.41
CA GLU A 497 -26.82 14.19 -28.65
C GLU A 497 -27.57 12.98 -29.21
N THR A 498 -28.84 12.78 -28.84
CA THR A 498 -29.71 11.84 -29.56
C THR A 498 -30.48 12.60 -30.61
N GLY A 499 -30.41 12.14 -31.86
CA GLY A 499 -31.14 12.72 -32.98
C GLY A 499 -32.65 12.79 -32.74
N ALA A 500 -33.27 13.82 -33.34
CA ALA A 500 -34.71 14.10 -33.47
C ALA A 500 -35.58 14.22 -32.20
N THR A 501 -35.15 13.74 -31.03
CA THR A 501 -35.79 13.99 -29.73
C THR A 501 -34.86 14.82 -28.86
N ALA A 502 -35.38 15.90 -28.26
CA ALA A 502 -34.63 16.89 -27.49
C ALA A 502 -33.47 16.26 -26.66
N PRO A 503 -32.27 16.87 -26.68
CA PRO A 503 -31.11 16.30 -25.99
C PRO A 503 -31.46 16.03 -24.53
N ARG A 504 -31.14 14.83 -24.03
CA ARG A 504 -31.35 14.49 -22.63
C ARG A 504 -30.33 15.27 -21.81
N ARG A 505 -30.73 16.45 -21.33
CA ARG A 505 -29.88 17.43 -20.67
C ARG A 505 -29.53 16.94 -19.25
N ALA A 506 -28.24 16.99 -18.90
CA ALA A 506 -27.70 16.61 -17.59
C ALA A 506 -28.51 17.08 -16.35
N SER A 507 -28.63 16.20 -15.35
CA SER A 507 -29.38 16.40 -14.10
C SER A 507 -28.74 17.37 -13.09
N ARG A 508 -27.47 17.75 -13.31
CA ARG A 508 -26.65 18.57 -12.41
C ARG A 508 -25.68 19.45 -13.19
N VAL A 509 -25.08 20.43 -12.52
CA VAL A 509 -23.98 21.25 -13.07
C VAL A 509 -22.72 20.98 -12.26
N VAL A 510 -21.63 20.57 -12.92
CA VAL A 510 -20.35 20.31 -12.23
C VAL A 510 -19.20 21.05 -12.86
N PHE A 511 -18.56 21.85 -12.02
CA PHE A 511 -17.44 22.69 -12.37
C PHE A 511 -16.14 22.12 -11.84
N TRP A 512 -15.07 22.28 -12.61
CA TRP A 512 -13.72 22.10 -12.12
C TRP A 512 -12.90 23.37 -12.40
N ARG A 513 -11.96 23.65 -11.52
CA ARG A 513 -11.15 24.87 -11.58
C ARG A 513 -9.74 24.50 -12.02
N PRO A 514 -9.17 25.16 -13.04
CA PRO A 514 -7.75 25.01 -13.35
C PRO A 514 -6.90 25.65 -12.25
N SER A 515 -5.73 25.09 -11.99
CA SER A 515 -4.77 25.52 -10.97
C SER A 515 -4.34 26.99 -11.13
N SER A 516 -4.48 27.53 -12.35
CA SER A 516 -4.14 28.90 -12.72
C SER A 516 -5.15 29.96 -12.24
N VAL A 517 -6.38 29.57 -11.89
CA VAL A 517 -7.47 30.50 -11.56
C VAL A 517 -7.60 30.59 -10.03
N LYS A 518 -7.15 31.72 -9.45
CA LYS A 518 -7.17 31.99 -7.99
C LYS A 518 -8.42 32.73 -7.49
N THR A 519 -9.48 32.84 -8.28
CA THR A 519 -10.70 33.56 -7.88
C THR A 519 -11.33 32.93 -6.65
N ARG A 520 -11.71 33.77 -5.68
CA ARG A 520 -12.40 33.38 -4.44
C ARG A 520 -13.79 32.85 -4.78
N THR A 521 -14.03 31.58 -4.50
CA THR A 521 -15.34 30.95 -4.62
C THR A 521 -16.27 31.36 -3.48
N GLY A 522 -15.73 31.86 -2.35
CA GLY A 522 -16.53 32.34 -1.21
C GLY A 522 -17.49 33.48 -1.55
N ASP A 523 -17.30 34.18 -2.66
CA ASP A 523 -18.20 35.24 -3.12
C ASP A 523 -19.36 34.72 -3.98
N LEU A 524 -19.48 33.41 -4.21
CA LEU A 524 -20.57 32.84 -5.00
C LEU A 524 -21.80 32.63 -4.12
N PRO A 525 -22.99 33.10 -4.54
CA PRO A 525 -24.23 32.80 -3.82
C PRO A 525 -24.48 31.29 -3.81
N SER A 526 -25.07 30.79 -2.72
CA SER A 526 -25.43 29.38 -2.59
C SER A 526 -26.49 28.99 -3.64
N PRO A 527 -26.27 27.91 -4.40
CA PRO A 527 -27.19 27.49 -5.45
C PRO A 527 -28.51 26.92 -4.86
N PRO A 528 -29.66 27.11 -5.53
CA PRO A 528 -30.93 26.52 -5.11
C PRO A 528 -30.95 25.00 -5.31
N SER A 529 -31.63 24.27 -4.41
CA SER A 529 -31.71 22.79 -4.44
C SER A 529 -32.34 22.21 -5.70
N ALA A 530 -33.11 23.02 -6.45
CA ALA A 530 -33.72 22.62 -7.71
C ALA A 530 -32.71 22.38 -8.84
N ILE A 531 -31.51 22.98 -8.77
CA ILE A 531 -30.40 22.73 -9.71
C ILE A 531 -29.14 22.50 -8.87
N PRO A 532 -28.74 21.24 -8.63
CA PRO A 532 -27.56 20.98 -7.84
C PRO A 532 -26.30 21.38 -8.62
N VAL A 533 -25.53 22.31 -8.03
CA VAL A 533 -24.25 22.80 -8.56
C VAL A 533 -23.12 22.28 -7.67
N TYR A 534 -22.14 21.61 -8.27
CA TYR A 534 -20.98 21.07 -7.56
C TYR A 534 -19.67 21.63 -8.10
N PHE A 535 -18.69 21.79 -7.23
CA PHE A 535 -17.33 22.20 -7.57
C PHE A 535 -16.36 21.07 -7.20
N ILE A 536 -15.64 20.55 -8.20
CA ILE A 536 -14.60 19.54 -7.98
C ILE A 536 -13.54 20.11 -7.04
N ASP A 537 -13.14 19.30 -6.07
CA ASP A 537 -12.15 19.66 -5.06
C ASP A 537 -10.85 20.17 -5.72
N PRO A 538 -10.41 21.42 -5.46
CA PRO A 538 -9.17 21.94 -6.01
C PRO A 538 -7.96 21.06 -5.73
N SER A 539 -7.91 20.37 -4.59
CA SER A 539 -6.76 19.53 -4.23
C SER A 539 -6.50 18.39 -5.22
N VAL A 540 -7.53 17.84 -5.89
CA VAL A 540 -7.28 16.82 -6.93
C VAL A 540 -6.64 17.41 -8.19
N VAL A 541 -6.96 18.67 -8.49
CA VAL A 541 -6.36 19.37 -9.63
C VAL A 541 -4.93 19.81 -9.29
N GLU A 542 -4.69 20.26 -8.06
CA GLU A 542 -3.35 20.67 -7.59
C GLU A 542 -2.38 19.49 -7.44
N ALA A 543 -2.85 18.32 -6.99
CA ALA A 543 -1.99 17.17 -6.72
C ALA A 543 -1.38 16.50 -7.97
N GLU A 544 -2.13 16.41 -9.08
CA GLU A 544 -1.66 15.81 -10.35
C GLU A 544 -1.55 16.87 -11.49
N GLY A 545 -1.82 18.14 -11.18
CA GLY A 545 -1.67 19.28 -12.07
C GLY A 545 -2.32 19.08 -13.44
N ALA A 546 -1.51 19.22 -14.48
CA ALA A 546 -1.91 19.12 -15.88
C ALA A 546 -2.59 17.79 -16.25
N ARG A 547 -2.32 16.69 -15.54
CA ARG A 547 -2.93 15.39 -15.87
C ARG A 547 -4.42 15.38 -15.53
N ALA A 548 -4.79 15.74 -14.30
CA ALA A 548 -6.19 15.80 -13.89
C ALA A 548 -6.98 16.82 -14.74
N GLU A 549 -6.39 17.99 -15.02
CA GLU A 549 -6.97 18.99 -15.93
C GLU A 549 -7.16 18.44 -17.34
N GLY A 550 -6.16 17.71 -17.87
CA GLY A 550 -6.21 17.09 -19.19
C GLY A 550 -7.33 16.06 -19.31
N ILE A 551 -7.50 15.18 -18.31
CA ILE A 551 -8.57 14.19 -18.26
C ILE A 551 -9.95 14.87 -18.20
N LEU A 552 -10.12 15.84 -17.30
CA LEU A 552 -11.39 16.58 -17.13
C LEU A 552 -11.75 17.41 -18.36
N SER A 553 -10.75 17.92 -19.09
CA SER A 553 -10.94 18.63 -20.36
C SER A 553 -11.23 17.68 -21.52
N THR A 554 -10.63 16.49 -21.54
CA THR A 554 -10.76 15.53 -22.63
C THR A 554 -12.12 14.83 -22.60
N PHE A 555 -12.60 14.44 -21.41
CA PHE A 555 -13.83 13.65 -21.23
C PHE A 555 -15.00 14.48 -20.68
N TYR A 556 -14.99 15.79 -20.95
CA TYR A 556 -15.99 16.71 -20.41
C TYR A 556 -17.42 16.38 -20.85
N ASP A 557 -17.59 15.87 -22.08
CA ASP A 557 -18.89 15.47 -22.62
C ASP A 557 -19.38 14.15 -22.00
N GLU A 558 -18.49 13.16 -21.84
CA GLU A 558 -18.82 11.88 -21.23
C GLU A 558 -19.16 12.01 -19.74
N TRP A 559 -18.54 12.94 -19.02
CA TRP A 559 -18.73 13.09 -17.57
C TRP A 559 -19.61 14.27 -17.17
N GLY A 560 -19.96 15.13 -18.13
CA GLY A 560 -20.82 16.30 -17.94
C GLY A 560 -20.15 17.42 -17.15
N THR A 561 -18.82 17.43 -17.08
CA THR A 561 -18.03 18.44 -16.36
C THR A 561 -17.84 19.69 -17.21
N THR A 562 -17.48 20.81 -16.58
CA THR A 562 -17.21 22.06 -17.29
C THR A 562 -16.12 22.84 -16.56
N ARG A 563 -15.20 23.42 -17.33
CA ARG A 563 -14.18 24.30 -16.78
C ARG A 563 -14.82 25.57 -16.26
N PHE A 564 -14.51 25.95 -15.03
CA PHE A 564 -14.94 27.22 -14.45
C PHE A 564 -13.90 28.30 -14.77
N GLU A 565 -14.28 29.26 -15.62
CA GLU A 565 -13.44 30.41 -15.94
C GLU A 565 -13.96 31.68 -15.24
N SER A 566 -15.28 31.84 -15.15
CA SER A 566 -15.89 33.06 -14.63
C SER A 566 -17.33 32.88 -14.11
N ARG A 567 -17.83 33.84 -13.33
CA ARG A 567 -19.24 33.90 -12.88
C ARG A 567 -20.25 33.94 -14.04
N PRO A 568 -19.99 34.63 -15.17
CA PRO A 568 -20.77 34.49 -16.40
C PRO A 568 -21.02 33.05 -16.86
N ASP A 569 -20.03 32.16 -16.73
CA ASP A 569 -20.19 30.76 -17.14
C ASP A 569 -21.11 29.99 -16.21
N LEU A 570 -21.05 30.27 -14.90
CA LEU A 570 -22.01 29.76 -13.93
C LEU A 570 -23.43 30.21 -14.28
N PHE A 571 -23.63 31.50 -14.59
CA PHE A 571 -24.92 32.01 -15.01
C PHE A 571 -25.44 31.26 -16.25
N ARG A 572 -24.64 31.15 -17.32
CA ARG A 572 -25.03 30.47 -18.56
C ARG A 572 -25.43 29.01 -18.32
N ARG A 573 -24.63 28.28 -17.53
CA ARG A 573 -24.89 26.85 -17.26
C ARG A 573 -26.11 26.63 -16.39
N VAL A 574 -26.35 27.48 -15.38
CA VAL A 574 -27.55 27.39 -14.55
C VAL A 574 -28.79 27.85 -15.34
N ALA A 575 -28.68 28.87 -16.20
CA ALA A 575 -29.77 29.35 -17.06
C ALA A 575 -30.22 28.28 -18.07
N ASP A 576 -29.28 27.58 -18.71
CA ASP A 576 -29.58 26.44 -19.60
C ASP A 576 -30.35 25.31 -18.87
N ARG A 577 -30.13 25.13 -17.56
CA ARG A 577 -30.90 24.19 -16.73
C ARG A 577 -32.25 24.74 -16.31
N ALA A 578 -32.31 26.02 -15.93
CA ALA A 578 -33.54 26.71 -15.53
C ALA A 578 -34.63 26.61 -16.60
N ALA A 579 -34.21 26.56 -17.87
CA ALA A 579 -35.12 26.42 -19.01
C ALA A 579 -36.02 25.17 -18.95
N GLN A 580 -35.61 24.14 -18.21
CA GLN A 580 -36.36 22.87 -18.08
C GLN A 580 -37.24 22.81 -16.84
N LEU A 581 -37.14 23.80 -15.95
CA LEU A 581 -37.94 23.85 -14.74
C LEU A 581 -39.26 24.57 -15.01
N SER A 582 -40.33 24.08 -14.40
CA SER A 582 -41.66 24.65 -14.53
C SER A 582 -42.37 24.74 -13.18
N GLY A 583 -43.33 25.65 -13.06
CA GLY A 583 -44.11 25.82 -11.84
C GLY A 583 -43.28 26.40 -10.67
N LYS A 584 -43.53 25.93 -9.44
CA LYS A 584 -42.95 26.52 -8.23
C LYS A 584 -41.45 26.27 -8.04
N THR A 585 -40.86 25.33 -8.78
CA THR A 585 -39.43 24.97 -8.66
C THR A 585 -38.50 25.90 -9.45
N VAL A 586 -39.00 26.63 -10.45
CA VAL A 586 -38.18 27.56 -11.26
C VAL A 586 -37.96 28.91 -10.56
N LEU A 587 -38.86 29.32 -9.66
CA LEU A 587 -38.80 30.64 -9.01
C LEU A 587 -37.50 30.87 -8.20
N PRO A 588 -37.04 29.93 -7.34
CA PRO A 588 -35.77 30.10 -6.63
C PRO A 588 -34.56 30.17 -7.57
N VAL A 589 -34.64 29.49 -8.72
CA VAL A 589 -33.58 29.50 -9.74
C VAL A 589 -33.52 30.83 -10.48
N LEU A 590 -34.67 31.40 -10.84
CA LEU A 590 -34.72 32.72 -11.46
C LEU A 590 -34.21 33.80 -10.50
N GLY A 591 -34.56 33.71 -9.21
CA GLY A 591 -34.00 34.60 -8.19
C GLY A 591 -32.48 34.46 -8.05
N TYR A 592 -31.97 33.24 -8.09
CA TYR A 592 -30.52 32.97 -8.08
C TYR A 592 -29.81 33.54 -9.31
N LEU A 593 -30.36 33.32 -10.52
CA LEU A 593 -29.82 33.87 -11.77
C LEU A 593 -29.85 35.41 -11.78
N ALA A 594 -30.91 36.03 -11.29
CA ALA A 594 -31.01 37.48 -11.15
C ALA A 594 -29.94 38.04 -10.20
N GLY A 595 -29.70 37.37 -9.05
CA GLY A 595 -28.63 37.71 -8.13
C GLY A 595 -27.23 37.58 -8.75
N LEU A 596 -26.98 36.49 -9.47
CA LEU A 596 -25.73 36.30 -10.22
C LEU A 596 -25.53 37.39 -11.28
N LEU A 597 -26.58 37.72 -12.04
CA LEU A 597 -26.52 38.76 -13.06
C LEU A 597 -26.22 40.13 -12.44
N HIS A 598 -26.84 40.45 -11.31
CA HIS A 598 -26.56 41.68 -10.56
C HIS A 598 -25.07 41.75 -10.19
N LEU A 599 -24.52 40.72 -9.57
CA LEU A 599 -23.09 40.63 -9.21
C LEU A 599 -22.16 40.75 -10.42
N ILE A 600 -22.51 40.09 -11.52
CA ILE A 600 -21.74 40.15 -12.78
C ILE A 600 -21.71 41.57 -13.33
N THR A 601 -22.86 42.26 -13.31
CA THR A 601 -22.98 43.64 -13.82
C THR A 601 -22.32 44.66 -12.91
N SER A 602 -22.37 44.50 -11.58
CA SER A 602 -21.75 45.41 -10.62
C SER A 602 -20.22 45.35 -10.64
N GLU A 603 -19.64 44.17 -10.89
CA GLU A 603 -18.19 43.96 -10.86
C GLU A 603 -17.50 44.03 -12.23
N SER A 604 -18.26 44.21 -13.31
CA SER A 604 -17.72 44.38 -14.68
C SER A 604 -16.77 43.28 -15.14
N PHE A 605 -17.16 42.01 -14.97
CA PHE A 605 -16.38 40.85 -15.44
C PHE A 605 -16.11 40.88 -16.95
N SER A 606 -14.86 40.59 -17.35
CA SER A 606 -14.51 40.33 -18.75
C SER A 606 -15.22 39.07 -19.26
N GLY A 607 -15.85 39.15 -20.43
CA GLY A 607 -16.65 38.05 -20.99
C GLY A 607 -18.14 38.04 -20.59
N ALA A 608 -18.61 39.07 -19.90
CA ALA A 608 -20.04 39.29 -19.57
C ALA A 608 -20.74 40.31 -20.50
N GLU A 609 -20.09 40.74 -21.58
CA GLU A 609 -20.59 41.79 -22.49
C GLU A 609 -21.90 41.42 -23.19
N ASP A 610 -22.16 40.12 -23.29
CA ASP A 610 -23.32 39.49 -23.87
C ASP A 610 -24.48 39.39 -22.85
N LEU A 611 -24.15 39.24 -21.56
CA LEU A 611 -25.12 39.23 -20.45
C LEU A 611 -25.67 40.62 -20.10
N ARG A 612 -25.03 41.70 -20.58
CA ARG A 612 -25.53 43.07 -20.39
C ARG A 612 -26.76 43.29 -21.27
N PRO A 613 -27.87 43.85 -20.75
CA PRO A 613 -28.99 44.26 -21.59
C PRO A 613 -28.48 45.27 -22.62
N ARG A 614 -28.45 44.88 -23.89
CA ARG A 614 -28.05 45.76 -24.99
C ARG A 614 -29.31 46.47 -25.48
N PRO A 615 -29.38 47.81 -25.45
CA PRO A 615 -30.58 48.57 -25.84
C PRO A 615 -31.01 48.36 -27.30
N TYR A 616 -30.19 47.68 -28.11
CA TYR A 616 -30.46 47.38 -29.52
C TYR A 616 -31.02 45.97 -29.76
N ALA A 617 -31.17 45.13 -28.73
CA ALA A 617 -31.74 43.77 -28.89
C ALA A 617 -33.20 43.78 -29.33
N ALA A 618 -33.91 44.90 -29.15
CA ALA A 618 -35.26 45.13 -29.65
C ALA A 618 -35.30 45.65 -31.10
N ILE A 619 -34.16 45.89 -31.74
CA ILE A 619 -34.07 46.40 -33.12
C ILE A 619 -33.85 45.22 -34.05
N ASP A 620 -34.76 45.06 -35.02
CA ASP A 620 -34.64 44.04 -36.07
C ASP A 620 -33.24 44.04 -36.69
N ILE A 621 -32.64 42.85 -36.76
CA ILE A 621 -31.27 42.63 -37.22
C ILE A 621 -31.12 43.13 -38.66
N ALA A 622 -32.12 42.94 -39.54
CA ALA A 622 -32.05 43.44 -40.91
C ALA A 622 -31.97 44.98 -40.95
N THR A 623 -32.68 45.65 -40.06
CA THR A 623 -32.64 47.10 -39.86
C THR A 623 -31.28 47.58 -39.33
N LEU A 624 -30.65 46.81 -38.44
CA LEU A 624 -29.33 47.11 -37.88
C LEU A 624 -28.19 46.90 -38.89
N TRP A 625 -28.28 45.83 -39.69
CA TRP A 625 -27.36 45.54 -40.81
C TRP A 625 -27.42 46.63 -41.90
N ASN A 626 -28.62 47.07 -42.28
CA ASN A 626 -28.80 48.16 -43.24
C ASN A 626 -28.20 49.48 -42.71
N SER A 627 -28.37 49.76 -41.43
CA SER A 627 -27.85 50.97 -40.79
C SER A 627 -26.31 50.95 -40.68
N LEU A 628 -25.71 49.80 -40.35
CA LEU A 628 -24.25 49.62 -40.29
C LEU A 628 -23.59 49.71 -41.67
N HIS A 629 -24.26 49.21 -42.71
CA HIS A 629 -23.82 49.38 -44.10
C HIS A 629 -23.78 50.85 -44.54
N THR A 630 -24.71 51.66 -44.01
CA THR A 630 -24.92 53.05 -44.44
C THR A 630 -24.04 54.06 -43.67
N LEU A 631 -23.67 53.77 -42.41
CA LEU A 631 -23.14 54.79 -41.50
C LEU A 631 -21.66 54.62 -41.07
N ARG A 632 -20.96 53.54 -41.42
CA ARG A 632 -19.60 53.27 -40.87
C ARG A 632 -18.52 52.89 -41.90
N PRO A 633 -17.23 53.26 -41.68
CA PRO A 633 -16.10 52.85 -42.54
C PRO A 633 -15.80 51.34 -42.48
N SER A 634 -15.26 50.80 -43.57
CA SER A 634 -15.06 49.36 -43.81
C SER A 634 -14.26 48.60 -42.75
N ARG A 635 -13.31 49.25 -42.05
CA ARG A 635 -12.46 48.61 -41.03
C ARG A 635 -13.18 48.34 -39.69
N GLN A 636 -14.22 49.11 -39.36
CA GLN A 636 -15.04 48.88 -38.16
C GLN A 636 -16.14 47.84 -38.41
N ARG A 637 -16.57 47.67 -39.67
CA ARG A 637 -17.58 46.68 -40.05
C ARG A 637 -17.17 45.24 -39.73
N SER A 638 -15.89 44.88 -39.82
CA SER A 638 -15.43 43.51 -39.53
C SER A 638 -15.44 43.19 -38.04
N LEU A 639 -15.07 44.14 -37.19
CA LEU A 639 -15.10 44.02 -35.72
C LEU A 639 -16.54 43.96 -35.21
N ASP A 640 -17.42 44.82 -35.73
CA ASP A 640 -18.83 44.83 -35.34
C ASP A 640 -19.56 43.60 -35.91
N ARG A 641 -19.17 43.09 -37.08
CA ARG A 641 -19.65 41.81 -37.62
C ARG A 641 -19.26 40.63 -36.72
N GLN A 642 -18.01 40.53 -36.27
CA GLN A 642 -17.59 39.50 -35.30
C GLN A 642 -18.38 39.59 -33.98
N ARG A 643 -18.72 40.81 -33.53
CA ARG A 643 -19.54 41.03 -32.31
C ARG A 643 -21.02 40.71 -32.49
N ILE A 644 -21.53 40.72 -33.72
CA ILE A 644 -22.90 40.30 -34.07
C ILE A 644 -22.94 38.78 -34.30
N GLU A 645 -21.90 38.20 -34.89
CA GLU A 645 -21.72 36.74 -35.02
C GLU A 645 -21.56 36.08 -33.63
N SER A 646 -20.89 36.73 -32.66
CA SER A 646 -20.88 36.25 -31.27
C SER A 646 -22.24 36.41 -30.56
N ALA A 647 -23.08 37.35 -30.99
CA ALA A 647 -24.45 37.48 -30.51
C ALA A 647 -25.40 36.38 -31.07
N GLN A 648 -25.07 35.76 -32.22
CA GLN A 648 -25.80 34.59 -32.73
C GLN A 648 -25.76 33.39 -31.77
N LEU A 649 -24.83 33.35 -30.81
CA LEU A 649 -24.80 32.31 -29.77
C LEU A 649 -25.98 32.42 -28.77
N TRP A 650 -26.59 33.60 -28.63
CA TRP A 650 -27.77 33.80 -27.77
C TRP A 650 -29.07 33.35 -28.40
N ALA A 651 -29.14 33.36 -29.74
CA ALA A 651 -30.26 32.75 -30.49
C ALA A 651 -30.32 31.22 -30.33
N GLN A 652 -29.28 30.60 -29.78
CA GLN A 652 -29.22 29.15 -29.50
C GLN A 652 -29.69 28.79 -28.09
N VAL A 653 -29.87 29.77 -27.20
CA VAL A 653 -30.34 29.55 -25.82
C VAL A 653 -31.85 29.72 -25.80
N TRP A 654 -32.60 28.67 -25.50
CA TRP A 654 -34.07 28.70 -25.45
C TRP A 654 -34.54 28.80 -24.00
N VAL A 655 -35.49 29.70 -23.72
CA VAL A 655 -36.05 29.94 -22.38
C VAL A 655 -37.57 29.76 -22.41
N PRO A 656 -38.15 29.19 -21.34
CA PRO A 656 -39.57 28.89 -21.27
C PRO A 656 -40.39 30.16 -21.11
N MET A 657 -41.49 30.25 -21.86
CA MET A 657 -42.44 31.34 -21.78
C MET A 657 -43.74 30.84 -21.14
N GLN A 658 -44.28 31.59 -20.16
CA GLN A 658 -45.58 31.27 -19.59
C GLN A 658 -46.68 32.05 -20.32
N GLY A 659 -47.58 31.35 -21.01
CA GLY A 659 -48.86 31.92 -21.47
C GLY A 659 -49.05 32.18 -22.97
N GLY A 660 -48.29 31.53 -23.86
CA GLY A 660 -48.54 31.56 -25.30
C GLY A 660 -48.50 30.16 -25.95
N GLU A 661 -48.92 30.04 -27.21
CA GLU A 661 -48.85 28.79 -27.99
C GLU A 661 -47.41 28.25 -28.16
N GLN A 662 -46.39 29.08 -27.92
CA GLN A 662 -44.98 28.68 -27.88
C GLN A 662 -44.50 28.53 -26.43
N VAL A 663 -44.03 27.32 -26.10
CA VAL A 663 -43.56 26.91 -24.77
C VAL A 663 -42.12 27.38 -24.49
N GLU A 664 -41.33 27.61 -25.54
CA GLU A 664 -39.94 28.08 -25.47
C GLU A 664 -39.70 29.14 -26.54
N ALA A 665 -38.86 30.13 -26.24
CA ALA A 665 -38.41 31.15 -27.18
C ALA A 665 -36.90 31.40 -27.05
N PRO A 666 -36.18 31.79 -28.12
CA PRO A 666 -34.76 32.11 -28.02
C PRO A 666 -34.54 33.28 -27.06
N ALA A 667 -33.45 33.26 -26.29
CA ALA A 667 -33.21 34.17 -25.17
C ALA A 667 -33.29 35.64 -25.57
N GLU A 668 -32.90 35.96 -26.81
CA GLU A 668 -33.05 37.29 -27.42
C GLU A 668 -34.50 37.81 -27.43
N SER A 669 -35.47 36.92 -27.57
CA SER A 669 -36.91 37.24 -27.59
C SER A 669 -37.56 37.22 -26.20
N ALA A 670 -36.84 36.74 -25.19
CA ALA A 670 -37.30 36.63 -23.81
C ALA A 670 -36.63 37.62 -22.85
N VAL A 671 -35.68 38.45 -23.33
CA VAL A 671 -35.11 39.53 -22.52
C VAL A 671 -36.19 40.58 -22.22
N PHE A 672 -36.67 40.55 -20.97
CA PHE A 672 -37.49 41.54 -20.26
C PHE A 672 -38.22 42.58 -21.14
N GLY A 673 -39.24 42.13 -21.87
CA GLY A 673 -40.18 43.03 -22.54
C GLY A 673 -41.23 43.62 -21.57
N PRO A 674 -42.03 44.60 -22.03
CA PRO A 674 -43.07 45.25 -21.23
C PRO A 674 -44.07 44.28 -20.58
N ALA A 675 -44.33 43.13 -21.22
CA ALA A 675 -45.22 42.08 -20.70
C ALA A 675 -44.75 41.49 -19.35
N TRP A 676 -43.45 41.49 -19.08
CA TRP A 676 -42.88 41.06 -17.80
C TRP A 676 -43.06 42.11 -16.70
N ALA A 677 -42.95 43.39 -17.01
CA ALA A 677 -43.26 44.46 -16.06
C ALA A 677 -44.72 44.38 -15.62
N ASP A 678 -45.63 44.15 -16.58
CA ASP A 678 -47.07 44.00 -16.30
C ASP A 678 -47.37 42.75 -15.45
N PHE A 679 -46.56 41.70 -15.58
CA PHE A 679 -46.69 40.50 -14.74
C PHE A 679 -46.14 40.75 -13.33
N LEU A 680 -44.96 41.35 -13.20
CA LEU A 680 -44.37 41.68 -11.89
C LEU A 680 -45.25 42.64 -11.08
N GLU A 681 -45.89 43.62 -11.74
CA GLU A 681 -46.89 44.50 -11.13
C GLU A 681 -48.13 43.74 -10.64
N ARG A 682 -48.53 42.67 -11.34
CA ARG A 682 -49.71 41.85 -10.98
C ARG A 682 -49.46 40.90 -9.81
N VAL A 683 -48.22 40.46 -9.61
CA VAL A 683 -47.86 39.49 -8.56
C VAL A 683 -47.26 40.19 -7.32
N ALA A 684 -46.87 41.46 -7.43
CA ALA A 684 -46.39 42.26 -6.32
C ALA A 684 -47.49 42.47 -5.26
N PRO A 685 -47.18 42.34 -3.95
CA PRO A 685 -48.11 42.72 -2.89
C PRO A 685 -48.39 44.23 -2.94
N PRO A 686 -49.60 44.69 -2.54
CA PRO A 686 -49.98 46.09 -2.62
C PRO A 686 -49.00 46.96 -1.83
N ALA A 687 -48.40 47.93 -2.51
CA ALA A 687 -47.39 48.81 -1.91
C ALA A 687 -48.00 49.65 -0.78
N THR A 688 -47.37 49.61 0.40
CA THR A 688 -47.63 50.59 1.47
C THR A 688 -46.88 51.88 1.16
N GLU A 689 -47.48 53.04 1.51
CA GLU A 689 -47.06 54.40 1.11
C GLU A 689 -45.63 54.85 1.52
N LYS A 690 -44.81 53.97 2.10
CA LYS A 690 -43.41 54.27 2.41
C LYS A 690 -42.50 53.72 1.32
N GLU A 691 -41.76 54.62 0.68
CA GLU A 691 -40.83 54.35 -0.43
C GLU A 691 -39.74 53.30 -0.10
N LYS A 692 -39.41 53.14 1.19
CA LYS A 692 -38.45 52.13 1.69
C LYS A 692 -39.00 50.69 1.75
N ASP A 693 -40.32 50.50 1.63
CA ASP A 693 -40.97 49.18 1.67
C ASP A 693 -41.51 48.76 0.29
N THR A 694 -40.98 49.35 -0.79
CA THR A 694 -41.37 48.98 -2.16
C THR A 694 -40.97 47.53 -2.41
N PRO A 695 -41.92 46.63 -2.74
CA PRO A 695 -41.60 45.24 -3.04
C PRO A 695 -40.57 45.18 -4.17
N PRO A 696 -39.55 44.30 -4.08
CA PRO A 696 -38.51 44.19 -5.10
C PRO A 696 -39.10 44.11 -6.50
N GLU A 697 -40.21 43.39 -6.67
CA GLU A 697 -40.96 43.19 -7.91
C GLU A 697 -41.40 44.51 -8.57
N MET A 698 -41.79 45.52 -7.78
CA MET A 698 -42.19 46.84 -8.27
C MET A 698 -41.00 47.71 -8.68
N ILE A 699 -39.83 47.50 -8.06
CA ILE A 699 -38.58 48.15 -8.45
C ILE A 699 -38.12 47.58 -9.80
N TRP A 700 -38.24 46.26 -9.97
CA TRP A 700 -37.92 45.56 -11.22
C TRP A 700 -38.88 45.93 -12.35
N ALA A 701 -40.18 46.00 -12.10
CA ALA A 701 -41.16 46.43 -13.12
C ALA A 701 -40.87 47.84 -13.66
N ARG A 702 -40.50 48.78 -12.77
CA ARG A 702 -40.11 50.14 -13.16
C ARG A 702 -38.82 50.17 -13.97
N ALA A 703 -37.83 49.38 -13.58
CA ALA A 703 -36.57 49.28 -14.33
C ALA A 703 -36.79 48.70 -15.74
N ILE A 704 -37.66 47.69 -15.88
CA ILE A 704 -38.01 47.06 -17.17
C ILE A 704 -38.75 48.04 -18.08
N ARG A 705 -39.61 48.92 -17.54
CA ARG A 705 -40.32 49.94 -18.34
C ARG A 705 -39.47 51.17 -18.69
N ALA A 706 -38.40 51.41 -17.94
CA ALA A 706 -37.49 52.53 -18.17
C ALA A 706 -36.44 52.21 -19.25
N LEU A 707 -36.22 50.92 -19.51
CA LEU A 707 -35.49 50.37 -20.65
C LEU A 707 -36.41 50.35 -21.88
#